data_AF-A0A6V8QZT1-F1
#
_entry.id   AF-A0A6V8QZT1-F1
#
_cell.length_a   1.000
_cell.length_b   1.000
_cell.length_c   1.000
_cell.angle_alpha   90.00
_cell.angle_beta   90.00
_cell.angle_gamma   90.00
#
_symmetry.space_group_name_H-M   'P 1'
#
loop_
_entity.id
_entity.type
_entity.pdbx_description
1 polymer ?
#
loop_
_entity_poly.entity_id
_entity_poly.type
_entity_poly.pdbx_seq_one_letter_code
_entity_poly.pdbx_strand_id
1 'polypeptide(L)'
;MKLTSNSLALLAAASAVPFAAGDASTGSGPDKNGKYWIRAKGIEASFIPYGASISNLFINDRYGIQRDLVGGFDNATYYGIDKQHPHFGGVPGRYANRIKNSTFTIDGTTYHTVPNENPTKAAPNGSDTLHGGPDGWDWRNFTVTSHTPTSITFSIVDPDGKEGFPGEVVSHITYTVQPNQWDFVMVAQATTKKTPIMLSSHTYWNLDGFANNETQTALNHTLHLPYGGQRVGVDGFLIPTGDIVANKKGTANDFWSEPKQLGKGFQQSGIKENCGNNCTGFDTCYLTNRGALGNFDWRTEGPVASLSSAWSGIHLDVYSDQDAFQVYSCNGQNGSMALKTTQGLHNNKKFPRTIPQYGCLVMEVEDWIDGINNPEWGRKQIFGPGDAPALVGLGTAADIEESQLEVHKPEKETTENAAPATRQPKRRFVGRRAADEAAAAKGTTEEGGGGAVQAAKPRRAPRLLNRVPKEISEDPSIKEAIALLPANYNFEIPKTIHRVRESGAKRVALQMPEGLLLFATTISDIITQFCPGVETLIMGDVTYGACCIDDYTARALGCDLLVHYAHSCLIPVDVTKIKTLYVFVDISIDTSHLVNSLERNFASGKTIAIVGTIQFNATIHGVRSSLEAAGFSVVVPQIGPLSKGEILGCTSPRLQDEEGIDLILYLGDGRFHLESIMIHNPSIPAYRYDPYSRKLTRETYGHDEMQSVRRSAIQTARKARRWGLILGSLGRQGNPHTLALIERELAERGIPKVDLLLSEIFPGKLAMMSDVECWVQVACPRLSIDWGYAFPRPLLTPYEALVVLGKRSGWGKEEGGDGIYPMDYYGRDGLGRTKPLEGAAA
;
A
#
# COMPACT_ATOMS: atom_id res chain seq x y z
N MET A 1 -21.27 -52.61 21.14
CA MET A 1 -21.66 -52.83 19.73
C MET A 1 -20.45 -52.46 18.87
N LYS A 2 -19.83 -53.43 18.19
CA LYS A 2 -18.65 -53.26 17.31
C LYS A 2 -19.11 -52.86 15.91
N LEU A 3 -18.55 -51.80 15.33
CA LEU A 3 -18.56 -51.44 13.90
C LEU A 3 -17.25 -50.64 13.67
N THR A 4 -16.14 -51.30 13.34
CA THR A 4 -15.54 -51.51 12.00
C THR A 4 -15.04 -50.24 11.32
N SER A 5 -13.70 -50.17 11.25
CA SER A 5 -12.84 -49.38 10.36
C SER A 5 -13.36 -49.34 8.93
N ASN A 6 -13.59 -48.15 8.39
CA ASN A 6 -13.31 -47.75 7.00
C ASN A 6 -13.80 -46.31 6.79
N SER A 7 -12.91 -45.32 6.92
CA SER A 7 -12.98 -43.99 6.27
C SER A 7 -11.68 -43.22 6.59
N LEU A 8 -10.53 -43.83 6.28
CA LEU A 8 -9.21 -43.19 6.33
C LEU A 8 -8.49 -43.48 5.01
N ALA A 9 -9.03 -43.00 3.89
CA ALA A 9 -8.37 -43.03 2.57
C ALA A 9 -9.18 -42.22 1.56
N LEU A 10 -9.10 -40.88 1.61
CA LEU A 10 -9.41 -39.99 0.48
C LEU A 10 -8.90 -38.55 0.78
N LEU A 11 -7.60 -38.44 1.05
CA LEU A 11 -6.86 -37.17 1.02
C LEU A 11 -5.35 -37.35 0.74
N ALA A 12 -4.97 -38.50 0.17
CA ALA A 12 -3.59 -38.82 -0.21
C ALA A 12 -3.54 -39.31 -1.65
N ALA A 13 -3.83 -38.41 -2.59
CA ALA A 13 -3.53 -38.58 -4.02
C ALA A 13 -3.59 -37.22 -4.74
N ALA A 14 -2.81 -36.25 -4.27
CA ALA A 14 -2.29 -35.21 -5.16
C ALA A 14 -0.83 -35.59 -5.40
N SER A 15 -0.61 -36.31 -6.49
CA SER A 15 0.70 -36.67 -7.02
C SER A 15 1.59 -35.44 -7.06
N ALA A 16 2.81 -35.58 -6.55
CA ALA A 16 3.91 -34.68 -6.86
C ALA A 16 4.03 -34.57 -8.39
N VAL A 17 3.51 -33.48 -8.95
CA VAL A 17 3.88 -33.03 -10.28
C VAL A 17 5.14 -32.19 -10.07
N PRO A 18 6.27 -32.50 -10.72
CA PRO A 18 7.43 -31.62 -10.67
C PRO A 18 6.97 -30.28 -11.24
N PHE A 19 7.03 -29.22 -10.42
CA PHE A 19 6.90 -27.86 -10.90
C PHE A 19 8.05 -27.63 -11.88
N ALA A 20 7.80 -27.89 -13.16
CA ALA A 20 8.61 -27.35 -14.22
C ALA A 20 8.47 -25.82 -14.12
N ALA A 21 9.59 -25.15 -13.88
CA ALA A 21 9.71 -23.71 -13.94
C ALA A 21 9.18 -23.23 -15.30
N GLY A 22 7.96 -22.71 -15.31
CA GLY A 22 7.37 -22.02 -16.44
C GLY A 22 7.75 -20.55 -16.33
N ASP A 23 8.73 -20.14 -17.13
CA ASP A 23 9.12 -18.74 -17.32
C ASP A 23 7.88 -17.88 -17.65
N ALA A 24 7.52 -16.99 -16.73
CA ALA A 24 6.61 -15.89 -16.99
C ALA A 24 7.27 -14.58 -16.51
N SER A 25 8.41 -14.23 -17.11
CA SER A 25 9.03 -12.91 -16.97
C SER A 25 8.50 -11.98 -18.07
N THR A 26 7.84 -10.89 -17.66
CA THR A 26 7.47 -9.77 -18.57
C THR A 26 8.32 -8.52 -18.32
N GLY A 27 9.31 -8.59 -17.43
CA GLY A 27 10.55 -7.82 -17.51
C GLY A 27 11.57 -8.59 -18.36
N SER A 28 12.53 -7.91 -18.99
CA SER A 28 13.69 -8.61 -19.54
C SER A 28 14.28 -9.48 -18.43
N GLY A 29 14.43 -10.79 -18.66
CA GLY A 29 15.10 -11.69 -17.73
C GLY A 29 16.51 -11.22 -17.36
N PRO A 30 17.26 -12.01 -16.57
CA PRO A 30 18.55 -11.57 -16.08
C PRO A 30 19.48 -11.22 -17.25
N ASP A 31 20.32 -10.22 -17.07
CA ASP A 31 21.36 -9.90 -18.05
C ASP A 31 22.41 -11.02 -18.14
N LYS A 32 23.41 -10.84 -19.01
CA LYS A 32 24.49 -11.82 -19.20
C LYS A 32 25.30 -12.13 -17.93
N ASN A 33 25.20 -11.30 -16.91
CA ASN A 33 25.86 -11.43 -15.62
C ASN A 33 24.89 -11.96 -14.54
N GLY A 34 23.68 -12.38 -14.90
CA GLY A 34 22.69 -12.93 -13.99
C GLY A 34 21.89 -11.90 -13.20
N LYS A 35 21.91 -10.61 -13.60
CA LYS A 35 21.29 -9.51 -12.84
C LYS A 35 19.97 -9.06 -13.43
N TYR A 36 18.97 -8.88 -12.57
CA TYR A 36 17.67 -8.31 -12.91
C TYR A 36 17.66 -6.83 -12.61
N TRP A 37 17.35 -6.00 -13.61
CA TRP A 37 17.39 -4.54 -13.47
C TRP A 37 15.99 -3.96 -13.30
N ILE A 38 15.87 -2.96 -12.42
CA ILE A 38 14.70 -2.09 -12.29
C ILE A 38 15.16 -0.62 -12.31
N ARG A 39 14.35 0.26 -12.90
CA ARG A 39 14.72 1.65 -13.20
C ARG A 39 13.54 2.59 -12.99
N ALA A 40 13.83 3.75 -12.44
CA ALA A 40 12.96 4.91 -12.43
C ALA A 40 13.77 6.18 -12.70
N LYS A 41 13.12 7.35 -12.75
CA LYS A 41 13.84 8.61 -12.97
C LYS A 41 14.86 8.83 -11.84
N GLY A 42 16.13 8.99 -12.21
CA GLY A 42 17.23 9.31 -11.28
C GLY A 42 17.75 8.14 -10.44
N ILE A 43 17.20 6.93 -10.61
CA ILE A 43 17.61 5.75 -9.85
C ILE A 43 17.55 4.48 -10.71
N GLU A 44 18.59 3.66 -10.60
CA GLU A 44 18.67 2.36 -11.28
C GLU A 44 19.26 1.34 -10.31
N ALA A 45 18.60 0.20 -10.15
CA ALA A 45 19.03 -0.85 -9.23
C ALA A 45 19.03 -2.21 -9.93
N SER A 46 19.90 -3.10 -9.47
CA SER A 46 19.94 -4.48 -9.95
C SER A 46 19.94 -5.46 -8.80
N PHE A 47 19.28 -6.60 -9.02
CA PHE A 47 19.05 -7.63 -8.02
C PHE A 47 19.40 -9.00 -8.58
N ILE A 48 19.70 -9.94 -7.70
CA ILE A 48 19.98 -11.33 -8.05
C ILE A 48 19.15 -12.29 -7.20
N PRO A 49 18.86 -13.51 -7.69
CA PRO A 49 18.08 -14.48 -6.91
C PRO A 49 18.78 -14.99 -5.65
N TYR A 50 20.11 -15.08 -5.67
CA TYR A 50 20.87 -15.53 -4.50
C TYR A 50 20.76 -14.51 -3.38
N GLY A 51 20.25 -14.92 -2.22
CA GLY A 51 19.96 -14.07 -1.07
C GLY A 51 18.89 -12.99 -1.30
N ALA A 52 18.17 -13.04 -2.43
CA ALA A 52 17.37 -11.93 -2.94
C ALA A 52 18.16 -10.61 -3.02
N SER A 53 19.47 -10.69 -3.27
CA SER A 53 20.39 -9.59 -2.99
C SER A 53 20.28 -8.41 -3.93
N ILE A 54 20.41 -7.19 -3.40
CA ILE A 54 20.78 -6.04 -4.21
C ILE A 54 22.25 -6.16 -4.64
N SER A 55 22.53 -5.90 -5.91
CA SER A 55 23.87 -6.01 -6.49
C SER A 55 24.40 -4.70 -7.07
N ASN A 56 23.55 -3.75 -7.43
CA ASN A 56 23.91 -2.38 -7.80
C ASN A 56 22.81 -1.40 -7.39
N LEU A 57 23.20 -0.17 -7.08
CA LEU A 57 22.30 0.96 -6.87
C LEU A 57 22.96 2.23 -7.38
N PHE A 58 22.40 2.81 -8.43
CA PHE A 58 22.94 3.97 -9.11
C PHE A 58 22.13 5.22 -8.83
N ILE A 59 22.81 6.25 -8.34
CA ILE A 59 22.27 7.61 -8.14
C ILE A 59 23.29 8.61 -8.69
N ASN A 60 22.82 9.71 -9.26
CA ASN A 60 23.70 10.78 -9.74
C ASN A 60 24.20 11.63 -8.57
N ASP A 61 25.51 11.91 -8.56
CA ASP A 61 26.10 12.85 -7.61
C ASP A 61 25.77 14.31 -7.97
N ARG A 62 26.22 15.25 -7.13
CA ARG A 62 26.04 16.71 -7.32
C ARG A 62 26.62 17.27 -8.62
N TYR A 63 27.45 16.49 -9.33
CA TYR A 63 28.02 16.85 -10.63
C TYR A 63 27.31 16.13 -11.80
N GLY A 64 26.24 15.37 -11.52
CA GLY A 64 25.51 14.58 -12.50
C GLY A 64 26.22 13.28 -12.91
N ILE A 65 27.26 12.85 -12.19
CA ILE A 65 27.98 11.60 -12.46
C ILE A 65 27.28 10.47 -11.71
N GLN A 66 26.91 9.42 -12.44
CA GLN A 66 26.28 8.23 -11.85
C GLN A 66 27.26 7.48 -10.93
N ARG A 67 26.84 7.19 -9.70
CA ARG A 67 27.63 6.48 -8.68
C ARG A 67 26.93 5.20 -8.27
N ASP A 68 27.68 4.09 -8.24
CA ASP A 68 27.20 2.81 -7.71
C ASP A 68 27.47 2.71 -6.21
N LEU A 69 26.41 2.86 -5.41
CA LEU A 69 26.52 3.13 -3.97
C LEU A 69 26.66 1.89 -3.11
N VAL A 70 26.45 0.69 -3.64
CA VAL A 70 26.38 -0.55 -2.84
C VAL A 70 27.49 -1.52 -3.22
N GLY A 71 28.09 -2.21 -2.24
CA GLY A 71 29.05 -3.29 -2.47
C GLY A 71 28.41 -4.53 -3.11
N GLY A 72 29.21 -5.36 -3.77
CA GLY A 72 28.73 -6.58 -4.42
C GLY A 72 29.67 -7.06 -5.52
N PHE A 73 29.18 -7.92 -6.41
CA PHE A 73 29.96 -8.50 -7.51
C PHE A 73 29.41 -8.07 -8.88
N ASP A 74 30.28 -8.03 -9.89
CA ASP A 74 29.85 -7.76 -11.27
C ASP A 74 29.00 -8.91 -11.84
N ASN A 75 29.28 -10.16 -11.45
CA ASN A 75 28.58 -11.36 -11.91
C ASN A 75 27.89 -12.07 -10.74
N ALA A 76 26.60 -12.37 -10.90
CA ALA A 76 25.76 -13.02 -9.91
C ALA A 76 26.31 -14.39 -9.46
N THR A 77 27.03 -15.12 -10.33
CA THR A 77 27.58 -16.43 -9.97
C THR A 77 28.58 -16.36 -8.81
N TYR A 78 29.26 -15.22 -8.61
CA TYR A 78 30.24 -15.07 -7.53
C TYR A 78 29.61 -15.11 -6.13
N TYR A 79 28.34 -14.74 -6.00
CA TYR A 79 27.64 -14.72 -4.72
C TYR A 79 27.54 -16.13 -4.09
N GLY A 80 27.47 -17.18 -4.90
CA GLY A 80 27.40 -18.57 -4.41
C GLY A 80 28.73 -19.32 -4.35
N ILE A 81 29.86 -18.72 -4.76
CA ILE A 81 31.17 -19.41 -4.82
C ILE A 81 32.30 -18.68 -4.09
N ASP A 82 32.20 -17.37 -3.92
CA ASP A 82 33.24 -16.60 -3.25
C ASP A 82 33.14 -16.79 -1.74
N LYS A 83 34.15 -17.46 -1.17
CA LYS A 83 34.22 -17.74 0.27
C LYS A 83 34.47 -16.50 1.13
N GLN A 84 34.85 -15.37 0.53
CA GLN A 84 34.98 -14.10 1.24
C GLN A 84 33.64 -13.37 1.35
N HIS A 85 32.60 -13.80 0.64
CA HIS A 85 31.29 -13.17 0.66
C HIS A 85 30.68 -13.32 2.06
N PRO A 86 30.58 -12.27 2.89
CA PRO A 86 29.91 -12.39 4.16
C PRO A 86 28.42 -12.40 3.86
N HIS A 87 27.81 -11.27 3.50
CA HIS A 87 26.35 -11.21 3.28
C HIS A 87 25.99 -10.03 2.35
N PHE A 88 26.70 -9.82 1.23
CA PHE A 88 26.55 -8.61 0.39
C PHE A 88 25.13 -8.42 -0.17
N GLY A 89 24.40 -7.45 0.38
CA GLY A 89 23.11 -6.99 -0.15
C GLY A 89 21.97 -7.99 0.01
N GLY A 90 22.20 -9.12 0.67
CA GLY A 90 21.21 -10.18 0.85
C GLY A 90 20.21 -9.88 1.96
N VAL A 91 19.22 -10.76 2.08
CA VAL A 91 18.24 -10.78 3.17
C VAL A 91 18.64 -11.85 4.18
N PRO A 92 19.22 -11.47 5.34
CA PRO A 92 19.40 -12.40 6.44
C PRO A 92 18.07 -12.98 6.91
N GLY A 93 18.04 -14.30 7.07
CA GLY A 93 16.84 -15.01 7.47
C GLY A 93 17.10 -16.49 7.76
N ARG A 94 16.20 -17.19 8.43
CA ARG A 94 14.91 -16.68 8.94
C ARG A 94 15.03 -15.78 10.18
N TYR A 95 16.22 -15.68 10.77
CA TYR A 95 16.51 -14.81 11.90
C TYR A 95 17.82 -14.03 11.65
N ALA A 96 17.73 -12.72 11.50
CA ALA A 96 18.85 -11.81 11.34
C ALA A 96 19.66 -11.70 12.64
N ASN A 97 20.90 -11.24 12.55
CA ASN A 97 21.79 -11.06 13.70
C ASN A 97 22.02 -12.35 14.51
N ARG A 98 22.53 -12.22 15.74
CA ARG A 98 23.00 -13.34 16.56
C ARG A 98 21.89 -13.94 17.43
N ILE A 99 21.89 -15.27 17.53
CA ILE A 99 21.14 -16.06 18.52
C ILE A 99 22.13 -16.62 19.53
N LYS A 100 21.97 -16.24 20.79
CA LYS A 100 22.82 -16.66 21.89
C LYS A 100 22.87 -18.18 22.04
N ASN A 101 24.08 -18.73 22.13
CA ASN A 101 24.35 -20.15 22.26
C ASN A 101 23.70 -21.02 21.18
N SER A 102 23.27 -20.44 20.06
CA SER A 102 22.51 -21.13 19.02
C SER A 102 21.27 -21.86 19.56
N THR A 103 20.60 -21.27 20.56
CA THR A 103 19.43 -21.89 21.21
C THR A 103 18.35 -20.86 21.51
N PHE A 104 17.11 -21.34 21.53
CA PHE A 104 15.95 -20.57 21.99
C PHE A 104 14.86 -21.54 22.49
N THR A 105 13.86 -21.03 23.20
CA THR A 105 12.76 -21.85 23.74
C THR A 105 11.40 -21.36 23.24
N ILE A 106 10.58 -22.28 22.74
CA ILE A 106 9.17 -22.02 22.38
C ILE A 106 8.30 -23.00 23.17
N ASP A 107 7.32 -22.47 23.91
CA ASP A 107 6.34 -23.26 24.67
C ASP A 107 7.00 -24.36 25.54
N GLY A 108 8.13 -24.04 26.18
CA GLY A 108 8.89 -24.95 27.04
C GLY A 108 9.79 -25.96 26.33
N THR A 109 9.82 -25.96 25.00
CA THR A 109 10.73 -26.79 24.20
C THR A 109 11.94 -25.98 23.74
N THR A 110 13.15 -26.44 24.08
CA THR A 110 14.40 -25.83 23.62
C THR A 110 14.77 -26.36 22.24
N TYR A 111 15.03 -25.44 21.32
CA TYR A 111 15.52 -25.71 19.97
C TYR A 111 16.98 -25.29 19.85
N HIS A 112 17.69 -25.97 18.95
CA HIS A 112 19.11 -25.74 18.68
C HIS A 112 19.27 -25.40 17.20
N THR A 113 19.81 -24.22 16.92
CA THR A 113 20.19 -23.79 15.57
C THR A 113 21.62 -24.19 15.26
N VAL A 114 21.99 -24.16 13.98
CA VAL A 114 23.36 -24.48 13.55
C VAL A 114 24.28 -23.27 13.81
N PRO A 115 25.37 -23.41 14.59
CA PRO A 115 26.30 -22.31 14.83
C PRO A 115 27.19 -22.04 13.60
N ASN A 116 27.58 -20.78 13.43
CA ASN A 116 28.53 -20.32 12.42
C ASN A 116 29.45 -19.18 12.91
N GLU A 117 29.31 -18.73 14.17
CA GLU A 117 30.11 -17.64 14.71
C GLU A 117 30.63 -17.93 16.12
N ASN A 118 31.64 -17.15 16.56
CA ASN A 118 32.29 -17.24 17.87
C ASN A 118 32.90 -18.62 18.16
N PRO A 119 33.82 -19.13 17.33
CA PRO A 119 34.45 -20.41 17.56
C PRO A 119 35.28 -20.40 18.85
N THR A 120 35.07 -21.41 19.69
CA THR A 120 35.84 -21.64 20.92
C THR A 120 36.56 -22.99 20.85
N LYS A 121 37.47 -23.26 21.78
CA LYS A 121 38.10 -24.59 21.88
C LYS A 121 37.07 -25.70 22.11
N ALA A 122 35.95 -25.41 22.78
CA ALA A 122 34.88 -26.37 23.05
C ALA A 122 33.88 -26.47 21.89
N ALA A 123 33.72 -25.39 21.11
CA ALA A 123 32.81 -25.31 19.99
C ALA A 123 33.57 -24.79 18.75
N PRO A 124 34.37 -25.64 18.08
CA PRO A 124 35.26 -25.21 17.00
C PRO A 124 34.51 -24.69 15.75
N ASN A 125 33.23 -25.05 15.62
CA ASN A 125 32.36 -24.60 14.52
C ASN A 125 31.54 -23.33 14.88
N GLY A 126 31.78 -22.74 16.06
CA GLY A 126 31.01 -21.62 16.58
C GLY A 126 30.14 -22.01 17.77
N SER A 127 29.87 -21.05 18.66
CA SER A 127 28.88 -21.16 19.75
C SER A 127 27.55 -20.50 19.42
N ASP A 128 27.54 -19.54 18.50
CA ASP A 128 26.39 -18.70 18.21
C ASP A 128 25.98 -18.82 16.75
N THR A 129 24.68 -18.62 16.50
CA THR A 129 24.12 -18.57 15.15
C THR A 129 24.01 -17.12 14.75
N LEU A 130 24.65 -16.75 13.65
CA LEU A 130 24.53 -15.46 12.99
C LEU A 130 23.74 -15.63 11.69
N HIS A 131 22.77 -14.73 11.47
CA HIS A 131 21.99 -14.63 10.22
C HIS A 131 21.31 -15.95 9.80
N GLY A 132 20.82 -16.72 10.78
CA GLY A 132 20.10 -17.97 10.54
C GLY A 132 21.00 -19.19 10.31
N GLY A 133 22.33 -19.06 10.40
CA GLY A 133 23.27 -20.17 10.35
C GLY A 133 24.09 -20.22 9.06
N PRO A 134 24.93 -21.26 8.87
CA PRO A 134 25.78 -21.40 7.70
C PRO A 134 25.03 -21.59 6.37
N ASP A 135 23.73 -21.94 6.39
CA ASP A 135 22.85 -21.99 5.21
C ASP A 135 21.56 -21.18 5.43
N GLY A 136 21.73 -19.96 5.97
CA GLY A 136 20.70 -18.93 6.10
C GLY A 136 20.15 -18.44 4.74
N TRP A 137 19.15 -17.56 4.77
CA TRP A 137 18.46 -17.13 3.55
C TRP A 137 19.36 -16.40 2.55
N ASP A 138 20.28 -15.59 3.05
CA ASP A 138 21.30 -14.88 2.27
C ASP A 138 22.35 -15.80 1.61
N TRP A 139 22.36 -17.09 1.97
CA TRP A 139 23.15 -18.15 1.32
C TRP A 139 22.35 -19.01 0.34
N ARG A 140 21.09 -18.66 0.08
CA ARG A 140 20.17 -19.50 -0.69
C ARG A 140 19.60 -18.77 -1.90
N ASN A 141 19.31 -19.53 -2.94
CA ASN A 141 18.58 -19.00 -4.09
C ASN A 141 17.10 -18.82 -3.76
N PHE A 142 16.60 -17.64 -4.03
CA PHE A 142 15.18 -17.35 -4.10
C PHE A 142 14.66 -17.59 -5.52
N THR A 143 13.36 -17.80 -5.65
CA THR A 143 12.67 -17.84 -6.95
C THR A 143 12.19 -16.44 -7.29
N VAL A 144 12.48 -15.94 -8.49
CA VAL A 144 11.87 -14.70 -8.99
C VAL A 144 10.42 -15.01 -9.37
N THR A 145 9.46 -14.40 -8.67
CA THR A 145 8.02 -14.65 -8.89
C THR A 145 7.35 -13.53 -9.69
N SER A 146 7.95 -12.33 -9.72
CA SER A 146 7.49 -11.21 -10.54
C SER A 146 8.67 -10.28 -10.87
N HIS A 147 8.68 -9.73 -12.08
CA HIS A 147 9.65 -8.72 -12.49
C HIS A 147 9.01 -7.78 -13.52
N THR A 148 9.09 -6.49 -13.24
CA THR A 148 8.62 -5.38 -14.08
C THR A 148 9.75 -4.36 -14.23
N PRO A 149 9.63 -3.33 -15.10
CA PRO A 149 10.66 -2.30 -15.22
C PRO A 149 10.98 -1.55 -13.93
N THR A 150 10.07 -1.49 -12.94
CA THR A 150 10.24 -0.71 -11.69
C THR A 150 10.17 -1.56 -10.42
N SER A 151 9.91 -2.86 -10.51
CA SER A 151 9.70 -3.71 -9.33
C SER A 151 10.09 -5.17 -9.58
N ILE A 152 10.61 -5.85 -8.57
CA ILE A 152 10.95 -7.27 -8.59
C ILE A 152 10.54 -7.95 -7.27
N THR A 153 9.96 -9.14 -7.35
CA THR A 153 9.58 -9.96 -6.21
C THR A 153 10.29 -11.32 -6.24
N PHE A 154 10.86 -11.68 -5.09
CA PHE A 154 11.50 -12.96 -4.81
C PHE A 154 10.65 -13.76 -3.82
N SER A 155 10.70 -15.09 -3.89
CA SER A 155 10.09 -15.99 -2.91
C SER A 155 11.03 -17.11 -2.50
N ILE A 156 10.98 -17.49 -1.22
CA ILE A 156 11.68 -18.67 -0.68
C ILE A 156 10.70 -19.48 0.18
N VAL A 157 10.85 -20.80 0.12
CA VAL A 157 10.25 -21.72 1.09
C VAL A 157 11.38 -22.26 1.96
N ASP A 158 11.27 -22.01 3.26
CA ASP A 158 12.21 -22.48 4.26
C ASP A 158 11.57 -23.61 5.07
N PRO A 159 11.92 -24.89 4.82
CA PRO A 159 11.20 -26.03 5.37
C PRO A 159 11.37 -26.20 6.88
N ASP A 160 10.49 -26.98 7.49
CA ASP A 160 10.57 -27.39 8.90
C ASP A 160 11.90 -28.10 9.20
N GLY A 161 12.59 -27.67 10.26
CA GLY A 161 13.87 -28.23 10.72
C GLY A 161 15.10 -27.65 10.01
N LYS A 162 14.94 -26.76 9.02
CA LYS A 162 16.07 -26.15 8.32
C LYS A 162 16.90 -25.28 9.27
N GLU A 163 18.22 -25.47 9.27
CA GLU A 163 19.16 -24.86 10.22
C GLU A 163 18.78 -25.03 11.69
N GLY A 164 17.94 -26.03 12.02
CA GLY A 164 17.45 -26.29 13.37
C GLY A 164 16.20 -25.51 13.77
N PHE A 165 15.66 -24.66 12.90
CA PHE A 165 14.42 -23.92 13.17
C PHE A 165 13.17 -24.79 12.96
N PRO A 166 12.22 -24.82 13.91
CA PRO A 166 10.96 -25.53 13.74
C PRO A 166 10.03 -24.79 12.77
N GLY A 167 9.12 -25.51 12.14
CA GLY A 167 8.09 -24.94 11.27
C GLY A 167 8.61 -24.55 9.90
N GLU A 168 7.74 -24.65 8.92
CA GLU A 168 7.97 -24.12 7.57
C GLU A 168 7.64 -22.63 7.55
N VAL A 169 8.44 -21.86 6.83
CA VAL A 169 8.21 -20.44 6.56
C VAL A 169 8.19 -20.21 5.05
N VAL A 170 7.18 -19.50 4.57
CA VAL A 170 7.15 -18.97 3.20
C VAL A 170 7.37 -17.48 3.26
N SER A 171 8.31 -16.97 2.47
CA SER A 171 8.65 -15.54 2.45
C SER A 171 8.62 -14.96 1.05
N HIS A 172 8.22 -13.68 0.95
CA HIS A 172 8.23 -12.87 -0.25
C HIS A 172 8.97 -11.56 0.01
N ILE A 173 9.93 -11.23 -0.84
CA ILE A 173 10.72 -10.01 -0.78
C ILE A 173 10.45 -9.21 -2.04
N THR A 174 9.87 -8.02 -1.90
CA THR A 174 9.58 -7.14 -3.05
C THR A 174 10.41 -5.87 -2.96
N TYR A 175 11.17 -5.58 -4.02
CA TYR A 175 11.89 -4.32 -4.21
C TYR A 175 11.20 -3.49 -5.28
N THR A 176 11.05 -2.18 -5.05
CA THR A 176 10.43 -1.26 -5.98
C THR A 176 11.24 0.03 -6.07
N VAL A 177 11.40 0.56 -7.27
CA VAL A 177 11.96 1.89 -7.49
C VAL A 177 10.91 2.85 -8.03
N GLN A 178 10.90 4.05 -7.47
CA GLN A 178 10.14 5.21 -7.92
C GLN A 178 11.14 6.35 -8.18
N PRO A 179 10.76 7.50 -8.77
CA PRO A 179 11.69 8.59 -8.98
C PRO A 179 12.48 8.93 -7.70
N ASN A 180 13.81 8.74 -7.73
CA ASN A 180 14.74 8.93 -6.61
C ASN A 180 14.44 8.14 -5.31
N GLN A 181 13.59 7.10 -5.39
CA GLN A 181 13.17 6.34 -4.22
C GLN A 181 13.36 4.85 -4.47
N TRP A 182 13.84 4.15 -3.44
CA TRP A 182 13.94 2.71 -3.41
C TRP A 182 13.20 2.18 -2.18
N ASP A 183 12.14 1.41 -2.41
CA ASP A 183 11.35 0.75 -1.38
C ASP A 183 11.62 -0.76 -1.39
N PHE A 184 11.54 -1.38 -0.22
CA PHE A 184 11.36 -2.82 -0.13
C PHE A 184 10.41 -3.24 0.99
N VAL A 185 9.73 -4.36 0.75
CA VAL A 185 8.80 -4.99 1.69
C VAL A 185 9.13 -6.47 1.78
N MET A 186 9.32 -6.96 3.00
CA MET A 186 9.55 -8.37 3.30
C MET A 186 8.36 -8.92 4.07
N VAL A 187 7.80 -10.03 3.61
CA VAL A 187 6.65 -10.70 4.22
C VAL A 187 7.02 -12.15 4.46
N ALA A 188 7.04 -12.59 5.71
CA ALA A 188 7.32 -13.99 6.06
C ALA A 188 6.21 -14.59 6.92
N GLN A 189 5.72 -15.76 6.52
CA GLN A 189 4.61 -16.44 7.16
C GLN A 189 5.03 -17.83 7.63
N ALA A 190 4.87 -18.10 8.93
CA ALA A 190 4.99 -19.44 9.50
C ALA A 190 3.74 -20.28 9.13
N THR A 191 3.93 -21.38 8.42
CA THR A 191 2.81 -22.16 7.86
C THR A 191 2.44 -23.39 8.69
N THR A 192 3.37 -23.96 9.46
CA THR A 192 3.14 -25.25 10.14
C THR A 192 3.37 -25.28 11.65
N LYS A 193 4.35 -24.53 12.20
CA LYS A 193 4.63 -24.47 13.64
C LYS A 193 5.08 -23.05 14.03
N LYS A 194 5.02 -22.74 15.33
CA LYS A 194 5.67 -21.54 15.87
C LYS A 194 7.17 -21.57 15.58
N THR A 195 7.72 -20.46 15.11
CA THR A 195 9.12 -20.34 14.72
C THR A 195 9.59 -18.89 14.92
N PRO A 196 10.87 -18.66 15.24
CA PRO A 196 11.39 -17.31 15.29
C PRO A 196 11.56 -16.75 13.87
N ILE A 197 11.14 -15.49 13.67
CA ILE A 197 11.32 -14.75 12.42
C ILE A 197 11.78 -13.34 12.76
N MET A 198 12.93 -12.94 12.23
CA MET A 198 13.42 -11.57 12.24
C MET A 198 14.22 -11.36 10.95
N LEU A 199 13.78 -10.44 10.09
CA LEU A 199 14.39 -10.21 8.78
C LEU A 199 15.10 -8.87 8.77
N SER A 200 16.11 -8.76 7.92
CA SER A 200 16.87 -7.53 7.70
C SER A 200 17.29 -7.43 6.23
N SER A 201 17.83 -6.27 5.84
CA SER A 201 18.52 -6.07 4.56
C SER A 201 19.98 -5.72 4.83
N HIS A 202 20.90 -6.59 4.39
CA HIS A 202 22.31 -6.48 4.74
C HIS A 202 23.12 -5.77 3.64
N THR A 203 22.74 -4.52 3.36
CA THR A 203 23.32 -3.71 2.27
C THR A 203 24.57 -2.97 2.71
N TYR A 204 25.65 -3.06 1.91
CA TYR A 204 26.94 -2.41 2.18
C TYR A 204 27.08 -1.10 1.41
N TRP A 205 26.95 0.03 2.09
CA TRP A 205 26.86 1.37 1.48
C TRP A 205 28.20 2.11 1.43
N ASN A 206 28.44 2.82 0.33
CA ASN A 206 29.42 3.90 0.20
C ASN A 206 28.84 4.97 -0.76
N LEU A 207 28.46 6.13 -0.23
CA LEU A 207 27.78 7.20 -0.98
C LEU A 207 28.69 7.93 -1.97
N ASP A 208 30.00 7.66 -1.96
CA ASP A 208 30.94 8.15 -2.96
C ASP A 208 31.19 7.14 -4.08
N GLY A 209 30.54 5.96 -4.04
CA GLY A 209 30.80 4.85 -4.95
C GLY A 209 32.26 4.39 -4.95
N PHE A 210 32.95 4.56 -3.81
CA PHE A 210 34.39 4.35 -3.62
C PHE A 210 35.29 5.24 -4.50
N ALA A 211 34.72 6.25 -5.17
CA ALA A 211 35.40 7.09 -6.15
C ALA A 211 35.94 8.41 -5.56
N ASN A 212 35.83 8.60 -4.25
CA ASN A 212 36.40 9.76 -3.58
C ASN A 212 37.94 9.74 -3.68
N ASN A 213 38.51 10.82 -4.19
CA ASN A 213 39.94 10.97 -4.43
C ASN A 213 40.73 11.49 -3.21
N GLU A 214 40.04 11.71 -2.09
CA GLU A 214 40.62 12.09 -0.80
C GLU A 214 40.69 10.90 0.16
N THR A 215 39.73 9.97 0.09
CA THR A 215 39.67 8.78 0.95
C THR A 215 38.91 7.62 0.28
N GLN A 216 39.21 6.38 0.67
CA GLN A 216 38.47 5.17 0.27
C GLN A 216 37.47 4.68 1.31
N THR A 217 37.43 5.33 2.48
CA THR A 217 36.60 4.92 3.61
C THR A 217 35.27 5.65 3.61
N ALA A 218 34.23 5.05 4.21
CA ALA A 218 32.99 5.74 4.55
C ALA A 218 33.10 6.66 5.78
N LEU A 219 34.27 6.78 6.42
CA LEU A 219 34.44 7.56 7.66
C LEU A 219 34.10 9.05 7.53
N ASN A 220 34.14 9.61 6.32
CA ASN A 220 33.73 10.99 6.05
C ASN A 220 32.21 11.15 5.84
N HIS A 221 31.45 10.05 5.80
CA HIS A 221 30.00 10.09 5.70
C HIS A 221 29.39 10.50 7.04
N THR A 222 28.35 11.33 6.98
CA THR A 222 27.63 11.84 8.14
C THR A 222 26.40 10.99 8.38
N LEU A 223 26.32 10.34 9.54
CA LEU A 223 25.19 9.54 9.98
C LEU A 223 24.37 10.31 11.02
N HIS A 224 23.05 10.20 10.96
CA HIS A 224 22.13 10.69 11.96
C HIS A 224 21.06 9.63 12.25
N LEU A 225 20.83 9.33 13.53
CA LEU A 225 19.85 8.36 14.03
C LEU A 225 18.94 9.07 15.03
N PRO A 226 17.97 9.92 14.59
CA PRO A 226 17.25 10.85 15.47
C PRO A 226 16.54 10.19 16.67
N TYR A 227 16.16 8.92 16.52
CA TYR A 227 15.49 8.15 17.58
C TYR A 227 16.42 7.18 18.32
N GLY A 228 17.70 7.11 17.92
CA GLY A 228 18.74 6.20 18.41
C GLY A 228 19.33 6.57 19.77
N GLY A 229 18.54 7.09 20.70
CA GLY A 229 19.00 7.50 22.04
C GLY A 229 19.46 6.35 22.94
N GLN A 230 19.11 5.12 22.58
CA GLN A 230 19.46 3.89 23.30
C GLN A 230 19.92 2.81 22.32
N ARG A 231 20.55 1.76 22.83
CA ARG A 231 21.00 0.58 22.07
C ARG A 231 20.92 -0.67 22.94
N VAL A 232 20.92 -1.83 22.30
CA VAL A 232 21.07 -3.11 23.01
C VAL A 232 22.50 -3.22 23.57
N GLY A 233 22.62 -3.55 24.85
CA GLY A 233 23.89 -3.87 25.49
C GLY A 233 24.34 -5.27 25.08
N VAL A 234 25.61 -5.40 24.70
CA VAL A 234 26.20 -6.65 24.23
C VAL A 234 27.51 -6.94 24.96
N ASP A 235 27.88 -8.22 25.01
CA ASP A 235 29.19 -8.66 25.50
C ASP A 235 30.28 -8.55 24.42
N GLY A 236 31.49 -9.03 24.74
CA GLY A 236 32.63 -9.00 23.82
C GLY A 236 32.49 -9.88 22.57
N PHE A 237 31.48 -10.76 22.53
CA PHE A 237 31.10 -11.59 21.37
C PHE A 237 29.89 -11.01 20.63
N LEU A 238 29.47 -9.78 20.97
CA LEU A 238 28.31 -9.09 20.42
C LEU A 238 26.98 -9.81 20.72
N ILE A 239 26.94 -10.61 21.78
CA ILE A 239 25.72 -11.27 22.26
C ILE A 239 25.00 -10.37 23.25
N PRO A 240 23.68 -10.16 23.12
CA PRO A 240 22.93 -9.34 24.06
C PRO A 240 23.05 -9.79 25.51
N THR A 241 23.25 -8.83 26.41
CA THR A 241 23.37 -9.06 27.86
C THR A 241 22.05 -9.01 28.60
N GLY A 242 20.98 -8.54 27.93
CA GLY A 242 19.69 -8.19 28.54
C GLY A 242 19.57 -6.69 28.89
N ASP A 243 20.67 -5.95 28.87
CA ASP A 243 20.69 -4.52 29.22
C ASP A 243 20.34 -3.61 28.04
N ILE A 244 19.63 -2.52 28.30
CA ILE A 244 19.45 -1.42 27.34
C ILE A 244 20.30 -0.23 27.79
N VAL A 245 21.21 0.20 26.93
CA VAL A 245 22.23 1.20 27.27
C VAL A 245 21.93 2.53 26.59
N ALA A 246 21.94 3.62 27.36
CA ALA A 246 21.79 4.97 26.81
C ALA A 246 23.02 5.41 25.99
N ASN A 247 22.78 6.11 24.90
CA ASN A 247 23.81 6.73 24.06
C ASN A 247 24.08 8.15 24.57
N LYS A 248 25.12 8.30 25.40
CA LYS A 248 25.45 9.59 26.03
C LYS A 248 25.97 10.58 24.99
N LYS A 249 25.55 11.85 25.11
CA LYS A 249 26.03 12.93 24.25
C LYS A 249 27.56 13.02 24.25
N GLY A 250 28.16 13.23 23.08
CA GLY A 250 29.60 13.35 22.88
C GLY A 250 30.40 12.03 22.88
N THR A 251 29.74 10.88 22.97
CA THR A 251 30.39 9.55 22.87
C THR A 251 30.37 9.01 21.43
N ALA A 252 31.09 7.91 21.18
CA ALA A 252 31.15 7.29 19.85
C ALA A 252 29.75 6.94 19.27
N ASN A 253 28.85 6.39 20.10
CA ASN A 253 27.49 5.99 19.70
C ASN A 253 26.45 7.14 19.75
N ASP A 254 26.89 8.39 19.95
CA ASP A 254 26.01 9.56 19.86
C ASP A 254 25.78 9.96 18.40
N PHE A 255 24.80 9.33 17.75
CA PHE A 255 24.29 9.71 16.42
C PHE A 255 22.90 10.34 16.46
N TRP A 256 22.29 10.41 17.65
CA TRP A 256 20.90 10.86 17.80
C TRP A 256 20.77 12.32 18.20
N SER A 257 21.81 12.91 18.83
CA SER A 257 21.72 14.29 19.28
C SER A 257 22.00 15.32 18.18
N GLU A 258 22.83 14.96 17.20
CA GLU A 258 23.14 15.75 16.00
C GLU A 258 23.74 14.84 14.90
N PRO A 259 23.60 15.19 13.61
CA PRO A 259 24.29 14.50 12.53
C PRO A 259 25.81 14.52 12.72
N LYS A 260 26.46 13.35 12.56
CA LYS A 260 27.88 13.19 12.88
C LYS A 260 28.61 12.33 11.87
N GLN A 261 29.79 12.78 11.43
CA GLN A 261 30.69 11.95 10.64
C GLN A 261 31.11 10.69 11.41
N LEU A 262 31.05 9.53 10.75
CA LEU A 262 31.47 8.25 11.34
C LEU A 262 32.89 8.33 11.93
N GLY A 263 33.82 8.97 11.22
CA GLY A 263 35.22 9.15 11.62
C GLY A 263 35.41 9.97 12.90
N LYS A 264 34.50 10.89 13.24
CA LYS A 264 34.54 11.63 14.51
C LYS A 264 34.34 10.67 15.70
N GLY A 265 33.53 9.63 15.52
CA GLY A 265 33.31 8.58 16.53
C GLY A 265 34.59 7.85 16.92
N PHE A 266 35.55 7.69 16.00
CA PHE A 266 36.84 7.03 16.27
C PHE A 266 37.77 7.80 17.20
N GLN A 267 37.47 9.07 17.45
CA GLN A 267 38.21 9.93 18.38
C GLN A 267 37.49 10.09 19.72
N GLN A 268 36.30 9.50 19.87
CA GLN A 268 35.44 9.66 21.04
C GLN A 268 35.55 8.45 21.99
N SER A 269 35.15 8.65 23.24
CA SER A 269 35.06 7.58 24.21
C SER A 269 34.01 6.54 23.80
N GLY A 270 34.31 5.28 24.12
CA GLY A 270 33.40 4.16 23.85
C GLY A 270 33.49 3.57 22.45
N ILE A 271 34.45 3.95 21.60
CA ILE A 271 34.66 3.29 20.28
C ILE A 271 35.50 2.00 20.37
N LYS A 272 36.42 1.93 21.35
CA LYS A 272 37.21 0.71 21.58
C LYS A 272 36.29 -0.39 22.10
N GLU A 273 36.41 -1.58 21.52
CA GLU A 273 35.60 -2.77 21.80
C GLU A 273 34.10 -2.61 21.51
N ASN A 274 33.71 -1.53 20.82
CA ASN A 274 32.32 -1.26 20.47
C ASN A 274 31.77 -2.18 19.38
N CYS A 275 32.65 -2.86 18.64
CA CYS A 275 32.33 -3.90 17.68
C CYS A 275 32.86 -5.27 18.12
N GLY A 276 32.95 -5.50 19.43
CA GLY A 276 33.42 -6.74 20.04
C GLY A 276 34.89 -6.71 20.46
N ASN A 277 35.35 -7.83 21.01
CA ASN A 277 36.69 -7.96 21.58
C ASN A 277 37.79 -7.58 20.58
N ASN A 278 38.72 -6.72 21.01
CA ASN A 278 39.82 -6.21 20.17
C ASN A 278 39.39 -5.51 18.87
N CYS A 279 38.13 -5.09 18.76
CA CYS A 279 37.61 -4.38 17.60
C CYS A 279 37.49 -2.87 17.90
N THR A 280 37.72 -2.03 16.89
CA THR A 280 37.45 -0.58 16.98
C THR A 280 36.58 -0.19 15.80
N GLY A 281 35.37 0.30 16.07
CA GLY A 281 34.36 0.56 15.04
C GLY A 281 32.94 0.36 15.55
N PHE A 282 31.98 0.33 14.63
CA PHE A 282 30.56 0.14 14.92
C PHE A 282 30.11 -1.24 14.45
N ASP A 283 29.47 -1.97 15.36
CA ASP A 283 28.65 -3.15 15.11
C ASP A 283 27.59 -3.12 16.23
N THR A 284 26.52 -2.37 15.99
CA THR A 284 25.67 -1.89 17.08
C THR A 284 24.21 -1.78 16.66
N CYS A 285 23.33 -2.42 17.43
CA CYS A 285 21.88 -2.35 17.31
C CYS A 285 21.32 -1.16 18.12
N TYR A 286 21.01 -0.06 17.44
CA TYR A 286 20.37 1.12 18.02
C TYR A 286 18.87 0.91 18.11
N LEU A 287 18.25 1.42 19.17
CA LEU A 287 16.79 1.35 19.32
C LEU A 287 16.13 2.57 18.69
N THR A 288 15.05 2.35 17.95
CA THR A 288 14.28 3.41 17.29
C THR A 288 13.15 3.86 18.22
N ASN A 289 13.46 4.72 19.20
CA ASN A 289 12.52 5.14 20.23
C ASN A 289 11.48 6.17 19.76
N ARG A 290 10.53 5.74 18.93
CA ARG A 290 9.40 6.57 18.45
C ARG A 290 8.12 6.41 19.25
N GLY A 291 8.01 5.41 20.12
CA GLY A 291 6.78 5.15 20.88
C GLY A 291 6.28 6.35 21.72
N ALA A 292 7.17 7.23 22.15
CA ALA A 292 6.81 8.46 22.87
C ALA A 292 6.11 9.52 21.99
N LEU A 293 6.18 9.39 20.66
CA LEU A 293 5.51 10.28 19.70
C LEU A 293 4.01 9.94 19.53
N GLY A 294 3.56 8.79 20.05
CA GLY A 294 2.18 8.32 19.88
C GLY A 294 1.97 7.62 18.53
N ASN A 295 0.82 7.85 17.89
CA ASN A 295 0.58 7.33 16.54
C ASN A 295 1.41 8.14 15.54
N PHE A 296 2.30 7.48 14.80
CA PHE A 296 3.10 8.08 13.74
C PHE A 296 2.99 7.25 12.46
N ASP A 297 2.96 7.92 11.30
CA ASP A 297 3.17 7.29 10.01
C ASP A 297 4.67 7.21 9.70
N TRP A 298 5.23 6.02 9.83
CA TRP A 298 6.65 5.76 9.60
C TRP A 298 7.13 6.10 8.17
N ARG A 299 6.23 6.27 7.20
CA ARG A 299 6.57 6.67 5.82
C ARG A 299 6.68 8.17 5.64
N THR A 300 6.08 8.97 6.51
CA THR A 300 6.01 10.44 6.32
C THR A 300 6.50 11.24 7.52
N GLU A 301 6.59 10.63 8.71
CA GLU A 301 6.97 11.27 9.96
C GLU A 301 8.44 11.04 10.33
N GLY A 302 9.33 11.50 9.44
CA GLY A 302 10.77 11.59 9.66
C GLY A 302 11.55 10.26 9.49
N PRO A 303 12.79 10.32 8.97
CA PRO A 303 13.61 9.12 8.76
C PRO A 303 14.11 8.55 10.10
N VAL A 304 14.24 7.23 10.17
CA VAL A 304 14.90 6.54 11.31
C VAL A 304 16.41 6.66 11.25
N ALA A 305 16.96 6.86 10.05
CA ALA A 305 18.36 7.12 9.81
C ALA A 305 18.55 8.02 8.58
N SER A 306 19.52 8.92 8.63
CA SER A 306 19.98 9.68 7.47
C SER A 306 21.49 9.48 7.31
N LEU A 307 21.94 9.23 6.08
CA LEU A 307 23.35 9.12 5.72
C LEU A 307 23.67 10.08 4.58
N SER A 308 24.70 10.90 4.71
CA SER A 308 25.11 11.82 3.65
C SER A 308 26.61 11.84 3.42
N SER A 309 27.00 12.15 2.19
CA SER A 309 28.38 12.48 1.83
C SER A 309 28.47 13.88 1.26
N ALA A 310 29.27 14.74 1.91
CA ALA A 310 29.51 16.09 1.40
C ALA A 310 30.28 16.09 0.06
N TRP A 311 31.04 15.03 -0.24
CA TRP A 311 31.85 14.95 -1.46
C TRP A 311 30.99 14.68 -2.69
N SER A 312 30.15 13.64 -2.64
CA SER A 312 29.20 13.34 -3.71
C SER A 312 27.96 14.24 -3.67
N GLY A 313 27.62 14.80 -2.51
CA GLY A 313 26.37 15.54 -2.28
C GLY A 313 25.13 14.64 -2.19
N ILE A 314 25.31 13.32 -2.17
CA ILE A 314 24.21 12.35 -2.03
C ILE A 314 23.78 12.30 -0.57
N HIS A 315 22.48 12.43 -0.35
CA HIS A 315 21.81 12.30 0.93
C HIS A 315 20.79 11.16 0.85
N LEU A 316 20.83 10.24 1.81
CA LEU A 316 19.93 9.10 1.89
C LEU A 316 19.15 9.18 3.20
N ASP A 317 17.83 9.26 3.09
CA ASP A 317 16.90 9.12 4.21
C ASP A 317 16.28 7.72 4.22
N VAL A 318 16.34 7.07 5.37
CA VAL A 318 15.80 5.73 5.60
C VAL A 318 14.56 5.82 6.48
N TYR A 319 13.43 5.36 5.94
CA TYR A 319 12.14 5.23 6.62
C TYR A 319 11.88 3.76 6.87
N SER A 320 11.44 3.41 8.08
CA SER A 320 11.20 2.01 8.45
C SER A 320 10.12 1.92 9.53
N ASP A 321 9.36 0.83 9.52
CA ASP A 321 8.43 0.46 10.58
C ASP A 321 9.09 -0.34 11.72
N GLN A 322 10.37 -0.66 11.60
CA GLN A 322 11.09 -1.44 12.59
C GLN A 322 11.51 -0.61 13.82
N ASP A 323 11.64 -1.30 14.96
CA ASP A 323 11.92 -0.72 16.28
C ASP A 323 13.42 -0.68 16.63
N ALA A 324 14.28 -1.18 15.75
CA ALA A 324 15.72 -1.13 15.87
C ALA A 324 16.39 -0.84 14.52
N PHE A 325 17.66 -0.45 14.60
CA PHE A 325 18.49 -0.12 13.46
C PHE A 325 19.93 -0.54 13.73
N GLN A 326 20.42 -1.50 12.97
CA GLN A 326 21.75 -2.06 13.13
C GLN A 326 22.74 -1.38 12.19
N VAL A 327 23.89 -0.99 12.76
CA VAL A 327 24.95 -0.29 12.04
C VAL A 327 26.25 -1.05 12.16
N TYR A 328 26.83 -1.41 11.01
CA TYR A 328 28.14 -2.05 10.95
C TYR A 328 29.09 -1.27 10.02
N SER A 329 30.21 -0.77 10.55
CA SER A 329 31.15 0.07 9.79
C SER A 329 32.21 -0.72 9.03
N CYS A 330 31.90 -1.92 8.53
CA CYS A 330 32.83 -2.70 7.70
C CYS A 330 34.18 -2.98 8.39
N ASN A 331 34.18 -3.22 9.70
CA ASN A 331 35.39 -3.36 10.51
C ASN A 331 36.20 -4.64 10.17
N GLY A 332 35.54 -5.64 9.58
CA GLY A 332 36.13 -6.89 9.13
C GLY A 332 36.71 -6.85 7.71
N GLN A 333 36.47 -5.78 6.96
CA GLN A 333 37.09 -5.60 5.64
C GLN A 333 38.58 -5.27 5.80
N ASN A 334 39.41 -5.76 4.88
CA ASN A 334 40.87 -5.62 4.97
C ASN A 334 41.54 -5.26 3.63
N GLY A 335 40.76 -4.93 2.60
CA GLY A 335 41.27 -4.65 1.26
C GLY A 335 41.44 -5.88 0.36
N SER A 336 40.94 -7.07 0.74
CA SER A 336 40.95 -8.25 -0.14
C SER A 336 39.79 -8.29 -1.14
N MET A 337 38.63 -7.73 -0.78
CA MET A 337 37.43 -7.75 -1.61
C MET A 337 37.55 -6.77 -2.77
N ALA A 338 37.41 -7.25 -4.01
CA ALA A 338 37.51 -6.40 -5.19
C ALA A 338 36.28 -5.49 -5.35
N LEU A 339 36.50 -4.26 -5.82
CA LEU A 339 35.42 -3.37 -6.25
C LEU A 339 34.84 -3.82 -7.59
N LYS A 340 33.53 -3.65 -7.76
CA LYS A 340 32.87 -3.80 -9.07
C LYS A 340 33.51 -2.89 -10.12
N THR A 341 33.41 -3.27 -11.39
CA THR A 341 33.88 -2.44 -12.51
C THR A 341 33.27 -1.03 -12.54
N THR A 342 32.08 -0.87 -11.96
CA THR A 342 31.30 0.37 -11.86
C THR A 342 31.71 1.30 -10.71
N GLN A 343 32.64 0.87 -9.85
CA GLN A 343 33.03 1.57 -8.63
C GLN A 343 34.50 2.00 -8.65
N GLY A 344 34.84 2.91 -7.75
CA GLY A 344 36.22 3.28 -7.47
C GLY A 344 36.89 4.13 -8.54
N LEU A 345 38.11 4.56 -8.25
CA LEU A 345 38.97 5.23 -9.22
C LEU A 345 39.65 4.19 -10.14
N HIS A 346 39.77 4.54 -11.42
CA HIS A 346 40.51 3.73 -12.38
C HIS A 346 41.94 4.28 -12.54
N ASN A 347 42.92 3.39 -12.70
CA ASN A 347 44.33 3.73 -12.95
C ASN A 347 45.02 4.57 -11.85
N ASN A 348 44.54 4.50 -10.60
CA ASN A 348 45.14 5.22 -9.47
C ASN A 348 45.79 4.26 -8.46
N LYS A 349 47.13 4.23 -8.41
CA LYS A 349 47.88 3.34 -7.51
C LYS A 349 47.68 3.65 -6.01
N LYS A 350 47.29 4.87 -5.65
CA LYS A 350 47.01 5.25 -4.26
C LYS A 350 45.65 4.75 -3.77
N PHE A 351 44.76 4.40 -4.70
CA PHE A 351 43.38 3.99 -4.44
C PHE A 351 43.18 2.59 -5.07
N PRO A 352 43.68 1.51 -4.43
CA PRO A 352 43.49 0.15 -4.92
C PRO A 352 42.00 -0.15 -5.13
N ARG A 353 41.68 -0.96 -6.15
CA ARG A 353 40.29 -1.32 -6.47
C ARG A 353 39.75 -2.43 -5.55
N THR A 354 39.84 -2.20 -4.25
CA THR A 354 39.35 -3.10 -3.21
C THR A 354 38.63 -2.33 -2.11
N ILE A 355 37.80 -3.02 -1.33
CA ILE A 355 37.09 -2.43 -0.17
C ILE A 355 38.03 -2.46 1.04
N PRO A 356 38.54 -1.31 1.53
CA PRO A 356 39.40 -1.28 2.71
C PRO A 356 38.60 -1.49 4.00
N GLN A 357 39.29 -1.63 5.12
CA GLN A 357 38.67 -1.51 6.44
C GLN A 357 37.95 -0.15 6.54
N TYR A 358 36.71 -0.16 7.05
CA TYR A 358 35.84 1.02 7.08
C TYR A 358 35.46 1.59 5.70
N GLY A 359 35.63 0.80 4.64
CA GLY A 359 35.29 1.15 3.26
C GLY A 359 33.80 1.42 3.03
N CYS A 360 32.95 0.95 3.93
CA CYS A 360 31.50 0.99 3.80
C CYS A 360 30.81 1.11 5.17
N LEU A 361 29.52 1.40 5.11
CA LEU A 361 28.59 1.33 6.22
C LEU A 361 27.46 0.35 5.86
N VAL A 362 27.20 -0.63 6.70
CA VAL A 362 26.01 -1.47 6.62
C VAL A 362 24.94 -0.86 7.52
N MET A 363 23.74 -0.73 6.96
CA MET A 363 22.57 -0.14 7.60
C MET A 363 21.42 -1.12 7.47
N GLU A 364 20.96 -1.63 8.60
CA GLU A 364 20.03 -2.74 8.69
C GLU A 364 18.79 -2.30 9.47
N VAL A 365 17.63 -2.47 8.85
CA VAL A 365 16.35 -2.33 9.55
C VAL A 365 15.96 -3.68 10.10
N GLU A 366 15.80 -3.75 11.41
CA GLU A 366 15.46 -5.00 12.10
C GLU A 366 14.80 -4.70 13.44
N ASP A 367 14.31 -5.75 14.08
CA ASP A 367 13.85 -5.67 15.45
C ASP A 367 15.03 -5.84 16.43
N TRP A 368 14.76 -5.80 17.73
CA TRP A 368 15.77 -5.91 18.78
C TRP A 368 16.47 -7.27 18.70
N ILE A 369 17.79 -7.23 18.58
CA ILE A 369 18.62 -8.43 18.41
C ILE A 369 18.46 -9.41 19.58
N ASP A 370 18.39 -10.70 19.28
CA ASP A 370 18.19 -11.79 20.25
C ASP A 370 16.96 -11.61 21.18
N GLY A 371 15.93 -10.86 20.78
CA GLY A 371 14.71 -10.65 21.57
C GLY A 371 13.97 -11.96 21.93
N ILE A 372 14.14 -13.01 21.12
CA ILE A 372 13.65 -14.37 21.39
C ILE A 372 14.22 -14.99 22.68
N ASN A 373 15.41 -14.57 23.11
CA ASN A 373 16.06 -15.01 24.34
C ASN A 373 15.99 -13.98 25.48
N ASN A 374 15.35 -12.83 25.24
CA ASN A 374 15.13 -11.77 26.21
C ASN A 374 13.63 -11.41 26.26
N PRO A 375 12.75 -12.37 26.62
CA PRO A 375 11.30 -12.23 26.54
C PRO A 375 10.74 -11.09 27.41
N GLU A 376 11.48 -10.63 28.42
CA GLU A 376 11.15 -9.47 29.25
C GLU A 376 11.04 -8.16 28.46
N TRP A 377 11.63 -8.08 27.27
CA TRP A 377 11.49 -6.93 26.37
C TRP A 377 10.16 -6.90 25.61
N GLY A 378 9.37 -7.99 25.67
CA GLY A 378 8.03 -8.05 25.09
C GLY A 378 7.99 -8.00 23.55
N ARG A 379 9.08 -8.39 22.88
CA ARG A 379 9.20 -8.35 21.42
C ARG A 379 8.41 -9.49 20.76
N LYS A 380 7.74 -9.21 19.64
CA LYS A 380 7.02 -10.23 18.85
C LYS A 380 7.93 -10.79 17.76
N GLN A 381 8.74 -11.79 18.12
CA GLN A 381 9.68 -12.43 17.20
C GLN A 381 9.40 -13.92 16.97
N ILE A 382 8.42 -14.49 17.68
CA ILE A 382 7.93 -15.86 17.46
C ILE A 382 6.57 -15.78 16.77
N PHE A 383 6.45 -16.44 15.63
CA PHE A 383 5.25 -16.42 14.78
C PHE A 383 4.77 -17.85 14.55
N GLY A 384 3.46 -18.10 14.64
CA GLY A 384 2.84 -19.40 14.41
C GLY A 384 1.79 -19.41 13.29
N PRO A 385 1.26 -20.60 12.97
CA PRO A 385 0.19 -20.74 11.98
C PRO A 385 -1.06 -20.01 12.45
N GLY A 386 -1.50 -19.02 11.67
CA GLY A 386 -2.66 -18.18 11.98
C GLY A 386 -2.33 -16.80 12.54
N ASP A 387 -1.06 -16.53 12.89
CA ASP A 387 -0.61 -15.16 13.14
C ASP A 387 -0.57 -14.35 11.83
N ALA A 388 -0.74 -13.04 11.94
CA ALA A 388 -0.35 -12.13 10.87
C ALA A 388 1.14 -12.34 10.51
N PRO A 389 1.52 -12.22 9.24
CA PRO A 389 2.90 -12.45 8.81
C PRO A 389 3.85 -11.48 9.52
N ALA A 390 5.11 -11.90 9.68
CA ALA A 390 6.18 -10.99 9.99
C ALA A 390 6.36 -10.04 8.80
N LEU A 391 6.37 -8.73 9.08
CA LEU A 391 6.46 -7.67 8.10
C LEU A 391 7.67 -6.79 8.41
N VAL A 392 8.47 -6.51 7.39
CA VAL A 392 9.52 -5.50 7.43
C VAL A 392 9.32 -4.55 6.25
N GLY A 393 9.04 -3.29 6.53
CA GLY A 393 8.92 -2.22 5.54
C GLY A 393 10.08 -1.26 5.61
N LEU A 394 10.69 -0.97 4.45
CA LEU A 394 11.69 0.10 4.31
C LEU A 394 11.39 0.95 3.07
N GLY A 395 11.46 2.26 3.24
CA GLY A 395 11.52 3.23 2.15
C GLY A 395 12.80 4.03 2.24
N THR A 396 13.58 4.10 1.17
CA THR A 396 14.74 4.99 1.07
C THR A 396 14.45 6.08 0.06
N ALA A 397 14.59 7.33 0.49
CA ALA A 397 14.57 8.49 -0.40
C ALA A 397 16.00 8.99 -0.57
N ALA A 398 16.47 9.06 -1.81
CA ALA A 398 17.78 9.60 -2.13
C ALA A 398 17.60 10.99 -2.75
N ASP A 399 17.95 12.02 -1.99
CA ASP A 399 17.92 13.39 -2.46
C ASP A 399 19.35 13.93 -2.65
N ILE A 400 19.49 14.93 -3.50
CA ILE A 400 20.72 15.72 -3.61
C ILE A 400 20.50 16.94 -2.71
N GLU A 401 21.36 17.15 -1.71
CA GLU A 401 21.28 18.37 -0.89
C GLU A 401 21.48 19.61 -1.77
N GLU A 402 20.39 20.29 -2.17
CA GLU A 402 20.42 21.53 -2.95
C GLU A 402 21.03 22.71 -2.17
N SER A 403 21.20 22.58 -0.86
CA SER A 403 21.62 23.63 0.07
C SER A 403 23.05 24.17 -0.16
N GLN A 404 23.80 23.65 -1.14
CA GLN A 404 25.10 24.19 -1.55
C GLN A 404 25.19 24.62 -3.02
N LEU A 405 24.08 24.66 -3.77
CA LEU A 405 24.03 25.21 -5.13
C LEU A 405 23.92 26.75 -5.17
N GLU A 406 23.68 27.41 -4.03
CA GLU A 406 23.63 28.87 -3.92
C GLU A 406 24.99 29.50 -3.60
N VAL A 407 25.97 29.38 -4.50
CA VAL A 407 27.13 30.30 -4.50
C VAL A 407 27.40 30.77 -5.92
N HIS A 408 26.55 31.66 -6.43
CA HIS A 408 26.90 32.83 -7.26
C HIS A 408 25.66 33.38 -7.98
N LYS A 409 25.02 34.39 -7.40
CA LYS A 409 24.50 35.56 -8.14
C LYS A 409 24.28 36.74 -7.19
N PRO A 410 24.54 37.99 -7.63
CA PRO A 410 24.65 39.14 -6.75
C PRO A 410 23.30 39.78 -6.40
N GLU A 411 23.22 40.26 -5.16
CA GLU A 411 22.09 40.93 -4.53
C GLU A 411 21.61 42.18 -5.28
N LYS A 412 20.30 42.43 -5.24
CA LYS A 412 19.73 43.77 -5.41
C LYS A 412 18.67 44.03 -4.35
N GLU A 413 18.92 45.11 -3.62
CA GLU A 413 18.08 45.73 -2.59
C GLU A 413 16.66 46.06 -3.08
N THR A 414 15.67 45.88 -2.21
CA THR A 414 14.43 46.68 -2.25
C THR A 414 14.00 47.05 -0.84
N THR A 415 13.76 48.34 -0.65
CA THR A 415 13.26 48.97 0.58
C THR A 415 11.74 49.17 0.52
N GLU A 416 11.16 49.19 1.73
CA GLU A 416 9.75 49.29 2.12
C GLU A 416 9.02 50.56 1.62
N ASN A 417 7.68 50.48 1.47
CA ASN A 417 6.76 51.11 2.45
C ASN A 417 5.27 50.95 2.09
N ALA A 418 4.46 50.84 3.15
CA ALA A 418 3.03 50.61 3.16
C ALA A 418 2.21 51.89 3.46
N ALA A 419 0.87 51.72 3.39
CA ALA A 419 -0.18 52.29 4.27
C ALA A 419 -1.28 53.18 3.56
N PRO A 420 -2.42 53.51 4.22
CA PRO A 420 -3.72 52.82 4.06
C PRO A 420 -4.98 53.76 3.98
N ALA A 421 -6.20 53.24 3.72
CA ALA A 421 -7.50 53.94 4.00
C ALA A 421 -8.71 52.98 3.81
N THR A 422 -9.44 52.53 4.85
CA THR A 422 -10.64 53.08 5.56
C THR A 422 -12.04 52.73 4.98
N ARG A 423 -12.87 52.19 5.90
CA ARG A 423 -14.32 51.80 5.85
C ARG A 423 -15.25 53.04 5.78
N GLN A 424 -16.54 53.08 5.39
CA GLN A 424 -17.81 52.29 5.58
C GLN A 424 -18.97 53.10 4.87
N PRO A 425 -20.33 52.90 4.98
CA PRO A 425 -21.23 51.76 5.29
C PRO A 425 -22.55 51.60 4.42
N LYS A 426 -23.17 50.40 4.52
CA LYS A 426 -24.61 49.97 4.51
C LYS A 426 -25.71 50.59 3.61
N ARG A 427 -26.56 49.69 3.05
CA ARG A 427 -28.05 49.76 3.16
C ARG A 427 -28.72 48.37 3.03
N ARG A 428 -29.93 48.28 3.61
CA ARG A 428 -30.69 47.11 4.10
C ARG A 428 -32.03 47.03 3.34
N PHE A 429 -32.56 45.84 3.04
CA PHE A 429 -34.02 45.65 2.91
C PHE A 429 -34.48 44.20 3.15
N VAL A 430 -35.72 44.11 3.66
CA VAL A 430 -36.51 42.99 4.21
C VAL A 430 -37.34 42.36 3.05
N GLY A 431 -37.84 41.12 3.02
CA GLY A 431 -38.04 40.05 3.99
C GLY A 431 -38.71 38.81 3.36
N ARG A 432 -39.01 37.83 4.23
CA ARG A 432 -39.70 36.56 3.95
C ARG A 432 -41.22 36.74 3.85
N ARG A 433 -41.85 36.12 2.84
CA ARG A 433 -43.07 35.26 2.90
C ARG A 433 -43.75 35.20 1.52
N ALA A 434 -43.48 34.13 0.77
CA ALA A 434 -44.31 33.65 -0.33
C ALA A 434 -43.74 32.30 -0.82
N ALA A 435 -43.86 31.25 -0.01
CA ALA A 435 -43.51 29.89 -0.45
C ALA A 435 -44.31 28.80 0.30
N ASP A 436 -45.45 29.16 0.91
CA ASP A 436 -46.34 28.23 1.62
C ASP A 436 -47.68 28.00 0.88
N GLU A 437 -47.85 28.50 -0.36
CA GLU A 437 -49.13 28.42 -1.08
C GLU A 437 -49.10 27.67 -2.42
N ALA A 438 -48.00 27.01 -2.81
CA ALA A 438 -47.95 26.24 -4.05
C ALA A 438 -48.05 24.71 -3.87
N ALA A 439 -48.26 24.22 -2.64
CA ALA A 439 -48.30 22.78 -2.33
C ALA A 439 -49.70 22.14 -2.41
N ALA A 440 -50.69 22.81 -3.02
CA ALA A 440 -52.08 22.35 -3.07
C ALA A 440 -52.66 22.39 -4.49
N ALA A 441 -52.21 21.52 -5.39
CA ALA A 441 -53.00 21.13 -6.57
C ALA A 441 -52.51 19.83 -7.25
N LYS A 442 -53.38 18.81 -7.20
CA LYS A 442 -53.58 17.71 -8.19
C LYS A 442 -52.74 16.42 -8.10
N GLY A 443 -53.41 15.36 -7.61
CA GLY A 443 -53.32 13.98 -8.15
C GLY A 443 -54.13 13.84 -9.46
N THR A 444 -54.18 12.74 -10.22
CA THR A 444 -54.29 11.30 -9.89
C THR A 444 -53.86 10.38 -11.08
N THR A 445 -53.71 9.09 -10.74
CA THR A 445 -53.19 7.84 -11.38
C THR A 445 -53.82 7.24 -12.66
N GLU A 446 -53.06 6.36 -13.35
CA GLU A 446 -53.48 5.02 -13.84
C GLU A 446 -52.29 4.04 -14.08
N GLU A 447 -52.52 2.72 -13.94
CA GLU A 447 -51.54 1.63 -13.73
C GLU A 447 -51.31 0.68 -14.94
N GLY A 448 -50.12 0.05 -15.01
CA GLY A 448 -49.81 -1.14 -15.83
C GLY A 448 -48.36 -1.64 -15.61
N GLY A 449 -48.16 -2.92 -15.25
CA GLY A 449 -46.92 -3.41 -14.60
C GLY A 449 -46.00 -4.34 -15.40
N GLY A 450 -44.82 -4.61 -14.80
CA GLY A 450 -43.96 -5.79 -15.05
C GLY A 450 -42.58 -5.54 -15.70
N GLY A 451 -41.54 -5.23 -14.92
CA GLY A 451 -40.14 -5.20 -15.41
C GLY A 451 -39.13 -4.76 -14.35
N ALA A 452 -37.98 -5.46 -14.24
CA ALA A 452 -36.96 -5.30 -13.21
C ALA A 452 -36.02 -4.08 -13.42
N VAL A 453 -36.64 -2.93 -13.64
CA VAL A 453 -36.28 -1.65 -13.01
C VAL A 453 -37.62 -1.08 -12.57
N GLN A 454 -38.07 -1.42 -11.37
CA GLN A 454 -39.33 -0.85 -10.90
C GLN A 454 -39.09 0.61 -10.54
N ALA A 455 -39.84 1.49 -11.21
CA ALA A 455 -40.01 2.87 -10.78
C ALA A 455 -40.40 2.87 -9.29
N ALA A 456 -39.72 3.72 -8.50
CA ALA A 456 -39.99 3.84 -7.07
C ALA A 456 -41.49 4.07 -6.84
N LYS A 457 -42.15 3.14 -6.14
CA LYS A 457 -43.55 3.31 -5.71
C LYS A 457 -43.68 4.62 -4.91
N PRO A 458 -44.83 5.31 -4.96
CA PRO A 458 -45.02 6.57 -4.25
C PRO A 458 -44.67 6.38 -2.78
N ARG A 459 -43.76 7.24 -2.30
CA ARG A 459 -43.20 7.21 -0.94
C ARG A 459 -44.36 7.12 0.06
N ARG A 460 -44.48 5.98 0.76
CA ARG A 460 -45.07 5.98 2.10
C ARG A 460 -44.33 7.06 2.89
N ALA A 461 -45.09 7.91 3.59
CA ALA A 461 -44.56 9.07 4.31
C ALA A 461 -43.25 8.72 5.05
N PRO A 462 -42.12 9.35 4.71
CA PRO A 462 -40.83 8.98 5.28
C PRO A 462 -40.72 9.60 6.67
N ARG A 463 -41.09 8.89 7.74
CA ARG A 463 -40.80 9.41 9.10
C ARG A 463 -40.80 8.44 10.29
N LEU A 464 -41.04 7.13 10.13
CA LEU A 464 -41.08 6.21 11.29
C LEU A 464 -39.98 5.13 11.35
N LEU A 465 -39.38 4.70 10.23
CA LEU A 465 -38.47 3.52 10.21
C LEU A 465 -36.99 3.77 10.56
N ASN A 466 -36.50 5.02 10.55
CA ASN A 466 -35.08 5.32 10.79
C ASN A 466 -34.80 5.97 12.15
N ARG A 467 -35.80 6.08 13.04
CA ARG A 467 -35.61 6.74 14.32
C ARG A 467 -35.17 5.72 15.35
N VAL A 468 -33.88 5.73 15.67
CA VAL A 468 -33.34 4.94 16.79
C VAL A 468 -34.08 5.34 18.07
N PRO A 469 -34.68 4.40 18.82
CA PRO A 469 -35.36 4.69 20.08
C PRO A 469 -34.41 5.33 21.09
N LYS A 470 -34.95 6.24 21.92
CA LYS A 470 -34.15 6.96 22.92
C LYS A 470 -33.47 6.04 23.91
N GLU A 471 -34.09 4.90 24.21
CA GLU A 471 -33.55 3.89 25.10
C GLU A 471 -32.28 3.24 24.54
N ILE A 472 -31.99 3.38 23.24
CA ILE A 472 -30.75 2.91 22.61
C ILE A 472 -29.80 4.09 22.33
N SER A 473 -30.31 5.21 21.81
CA SER A 473 -29.47 6.35 21.43
C SER A 473 -28.95 7.15 22.64
N GLU A 474 -29.68 7.17 23.75
CA GLU A 474 -29.32 7.93 24.95
C GLU A 474 -28.69 7.06 26.05
N ASP A 475 -28.62 5.74 25.86
CA ASP A 475 -28.06 4.75 26.82
C ASP A 475 -26.58 5.07 27.17
N PRO A 476 -26.28 5.33 28.46
CA PRO A 476 -24.91 5.63 28.89
C PRO A 476 -23.90 4.51 28.63
N SER A 477 -24.29 3.25 28.79
CA SER A 477 -23.40 2.10 28.61
C SER A 477 -23.08 1.87 27.15
N ILE A 478 -24.06 2.07 26.24
CA ILE A 478 -23.80 2.03 24.79
C ILE A 478 -22.86 3.16 24.40
N LYS A 479 -23.05 4.38 24.93
CA LYS A 479 -22.15 5.53 24.65
C LYS A 479 -20.73 5.29 25.15
N GLU A 480 -20.57 4.71 26.33
CA GLU A 480 -19.27 4.35 26.89
C GLU A 480 -18.55 3.31 26.03
N ALA A 481 -19.27 2.28 25.57
CA ALA A 481 -18.70 1.27 24.68
C ALA A 481 -18.32 1.86 23.30
N ILE A 482 -19.14 2.77 22.75
CA ILE A 482 -18.83 3.50 21.52
C ILE A 482 -17.58 4.38 21.67
N ALA A 483 -17.28 4.89 22.88
CA ALA A 483 -16.10 5.72 23.11
C ALA A 483 -14.76 4.98 22.91
N LEU A 484 -14.78 3.64 22.79
CA LEU A 484 -13.64 2.82 22.39
C LEU A 484 -13.33 2.94 20.88
N LEU A 485 -14.29 3.40 20.08
CA LEU A 485 -14.13 3.67 18.65
C LEU A 485 -13.62 5.11 18.45
N PRO A 486 -12.91 5.39 17.34
CA PRO A 486 -12.37 6.72 17.10
C PRO A 486 -13.47 7.78 17.00
N ALA A 487 -13.36 8.83 17.82
CA ALA A 487 -14.41 9.83 18.03
C ALA A 487 -14.78 10.63 16.77
N ASN A 488 -13.88 10.69 15.78
CA ASN A 488 -14.14 11.35 14.50
C ASN A 488 -14.88 10.46 13.49
N TYR A 489 -15.11 9.18 13.78
CA TYR A 489 -15.86 8.24 12.93
C TYR A 489 -17.23 7.95 13.55
N ASN A 490 -18.27 8.03 12.74
CA ASN A 490 -19.62 7.68 13.15
C ASN A 490 -20.06 6.34 12.54
N PHE A 491 -19.81 5.24 13.26
CA PHE A 491 -20.23 3.89 12.88
C PHE A 491 -21.75 3.62 13.04
N GLU A 492 -22.55 4.62 13.40
CA GLU A 492 -24.01 4.48 13.64
C GLU A 492 -24.38 3.26 14.52
N ILE A 493 -23.55 2.90 15.50
CA ILE A 493 -23.74 1.71 16.36
C ILE A 493 -25.16 1.61 16.95
N PRO A 494 -25.78 2.69 17.46
CA PRO A 494 -27.15 2.62 17.96
C PRO A 494 -28.17 2.18 16.90
N LYS A 495 -27.97 2.54 15.63
CA LYS A 495 -28.82 2.11 14.51
C LYS A 495 -28.60 0.63 14.20
N THR A 496 -27.36 0.16 14.25
CA THR A 496 -27.06 -1.27 14.11
C THR A 496 -27.73 -2.10 15.20
N ILE A 497 -27.57 -1.71 16.47
CA ILE A 497 -28.24 -2.37 17.62
C ILE A 497 -29.76 -2.37 17.45
N HIS A 498 -30.34 -1.22 17.12
CA HIS A 498 -31.77 -1.10 16.90
C HIS A 498 -32.24 -2.05 15.79
N ARG A 499 -31.52 -2.11 14.67
CA ARG A 499 -31.87 -2.96 13.53
C ARG A 499 -31.76 -4.44 13.84
N VAL A 500 -30.73 -4.85 14.58
CA VAL A 500 -30.55 -6.23 15.04
C VAL A 500 -31.74 -6.64 15.93
N ARG A 501 -32.07 -5.81 16.93
CA ARG A 501 -33.18 -6.05 17.85
C ARG A 501 -34.55 -6.08 17.15
N GLU A 502 -34.82 -5.10 16.29
CA GLU A 502 -36.09 -4.99 15.56
C GLU A 502 -36.31 -6.16 14.60
N SER A 503 -35.25 -6.58 13.90
CA SER A 503 -35.34 -7.65 12.90
C SER A 503 -35.40 -9.06 13.51
N GLY A 504 -35.07 -9.19 14.80
CA GLY A 504 -34.97 -10.47 15.50
C GLY A 504 -33.79 -11.33 15.03
N ALA A 505 -32.79 -10.72 14.36
CA ALA A 505 -31.63 -11.44 13.83
C ALA A 505 -30.87 -12.17 14.95
N LYS A 506 -30.44 -13.40 14.69
CA LYS A 506 -29.64 -14.23 15.58
C LYS A 506 -28.20 -14.36 15.13
N ARG A 507 -27.96 -14.33 13.82
CA ARG A 507 -26.60 -14.32 13.26
C ARG A 507 -26.41 -13.12 12.32
N VAL A 508 -25.43 -12.27 12.61
CA VAL A 508 -25.22 -10.99 11.93
C VAL A 508 -23.86 -10.96 11.27
N ALA A 509 -23.83 -10.88 9.93
CA ALA A 509 -22.60 -10.69 9.17
C ALA A 509 -22.17 -9.22 9.24
N LEU A 510 -20.88 -8.99 9.50
CA LEU A 510 -20.24 -7.68 9.50
C LEU A 510 -19.26 -7.64 8.33
N GLN A 511 -19.54 -6.81 7.32
CA GLN A 511 -18.66 -6.60 6.18
C GLN A 511 -18.11 -5.17 6.22
N MET A 512 -16.80 -5.03 6.15
CA MET A 512 -16.08 -3.75 6.23
C MET A 512 -14.98 -3.71 5.18
N PRO A 513 -14.62 -2.53 4.65
CA PRO A 513 -13.38 -2.38 3.90
C PRO A 513 -12.17 -2.59 4.83
N GLU A 514 -11.03 -2.89 4.22
CA GLU A 514 -9.79 -3.23 4.93
C GLU A 514 -9.38 -2.19 5.98
N GLY A 515 -9.46 -0.89 5.63
CA GLY A 515 -9.16 0.21 6.56
C GLY A 515 -10.08 0.35 7.77
N LEU A 516 -11.17 -0.43 7.86
CA LEU A 516 -12.04 -0.49 9.04
C LEU A 516 -12.06 -1.86 9.73
N LEU A 517 -11.38 -2.88 9.18
CA LEU A 517 -11.33 -4.21 9.80
C LEU A 517 -10.68 -4.19 11.19
N LEU A 518 -9.79 -3.23 11.47
CA LEU A 518 -9.22 -3.04 12.80
C LEU A 518 -10.26 -2.76 13.89
N PHE A 519 -11.46 -2.29 13.52
CA PHE A 519 -12.56 -2.02 14.45
C PHE A 519 -13.58 -3.15 14.51
N ALA A 520 -13.43 -4.20 13.68
CA ALA A 520 -14.45 -5.22 13.50
C ALA A 520 -14.73 -6.03 14.77
N THR A 521 -13.69 -6.39 15.52
CA THR A 521 -13.83 -7.12 16.79
C THR A 521 -14.48 -6.27 17.86
N THR A 522 -14.07 -5.02 18.02
CA THR A 522 -14.72 -4.08 18.95
C THR A 522 -16.19 -3.86 18.61
N ILE A 523 -16.52 -3.65 17.33
CA ILE A 523 -17.92 -3.49 16.89
C ILE A 523 -18.71 -4.78 17.13
N SER A 524 -18.10 -5.94 16.89
CA SER A 524 -18.67 -7.26 17.18
C SER A 524 -18.98 -7.42 18.67
N ASP A 525 -18.05 -7.08 19.55
CA ASP A 525 -18.21 -7.14 21.00
C ASP A 525 -19.34 -6.22 21.48
N ILE A 526 -19.39 -4.99 20.96
CA ILE A 526 -20.47 -4.04 21.27
C ILE A 526 -21.83 -4.62 20.82
N ILE A 527 -21.94 -5.13 19.59
CA ILE A 527 -23.19 -5.69 19.09
C ILE A 527 -23.64 -6.89 19.93
N THR A 528 -22.75 -7.81 20.26
CA THR A 528 -23.07 -9.01 21.05
C THR A 528 -23.41 -8.67 22.50
N GLN A 529 -22.71 -7.71 23.12
CA GLN A 529 -23.01 -7.20 24.46
C GLN A 529 -24.40 -6.59 24.54
N PHE A 530 -24.78 -5.74 23.57
CA PHE A 530 -26.05 -5.03 23.59
C PHE A 530 -27.17 -5.73 22.80
N CYS A 531 -26.91 -6.89 22.19
CA CYS A 531 -27.93 -7.75 21.59
C CYS A 531 -27.76 -9.19 22.10
N PRO A 532 -28.24 -9.50 23.33
CA PRO A 532 -28.02 -10.80 23.95
C PRO A 532 -28.55 -11.96 23.11
N GLY A 533 -27.73 -13.00 22.95
CA GLY A 533 -28.07 -14.18 22.14
C GLY A 533 -27.95 -13.97 20.63
N VAL A 534 -27.24 -12.93 20.20
CA VAL A 534 -26.81 -12.73 18.81
C VAL A 534 -25.35 -13.17 18.67
N GLU A 535 -25.07 -13.89 17.59
CA GLU A 535 -23.73 -14.20 17.10
C GLU A 535 -23.37 -13.24 15.96
N THR A 536 -22.17 -12.69 15.98
CA THR A 536 -21.60 -11.88 14.91
C THR A 536 -20.60 -12.72 14.10
N LEU A 537 -20.60 -12.52 12.78
CA LEU A 537 -19.64 -13.12 11.85
C LEU A 537 -18.93 -12.00 11.11
N ILE A 538 -17.63 -11.85 11.33
CA ILE A 538 -16.82 -10.87 10.60
C ILE A 538 -16.42 -11.47 9.25
N MET A 539 -16.77 -10.79 8.16
CA MET A 539 -16.39 -11.20 6.81
C MET A 539 -14.97 -10.70 6.51
N GLY A 540 -14.02 -11.64 6.40
CA GLY A 540 -12.61 -11.34 6.16
C GLY A 540 -12.23 -11.17 4.68
N ASP A 541 -13.15 -11.43 3.75
CA ASP A 541 -12.90 -11.24 2.32
C ASP A 541 -12.78 -9.76 1.95
N VAL A 542 -11.99 -9.49 0.91
CA VAL A 542 -11.68 -8.12 0.48
C VAL A 542 -12.94 -7.40 0.01
N THR A 543 -13.18 -6.21 0.58
CA THR A 543 -14.32 -5.35 0.22
C THR A 543 -13.83 -4.01 -0.31
N TYR A 544 -13.72 -3.90 -1.63
CA TYR A 544 -13.24 -2.68 -2.30
C TYR A 544 -14.26 -1.54 -2.37
N GLY A 545 -15.55 -1.82 -2.18
CA GLY A 545 -16.60 -0.82 -2.38
C GLY A 545 -18.01 -1.37 -2.22
N ALA A 546 -19.01 -0.51 -2.39
CA ALA A 546 -20.44 -0.87 -2.37
C ALA A 546 -20.82 -1.97 -3.38
N CYS A 547 -20.07 -2.09 -4.48
CA CYS A 547 -20.27 -3.10 -5.50
C CYS A 547 -19.85 -4.51 -5.03
N CYS A 548 -19.05 -4.62 -3.96
CA CYS A 548 -18.59 -5.87 -3.37
C CYS A 548 -19.48 -6.36 -2.22
N ILE A 549 -20.71 -5.87 -2.10
CA ILE A 549 -21.63 -6.41 -1.08
C ILE A 549 -21.79 -7.92 -1.26
N ASP A 550 -21.46 -8.67 -0.21
CA ASP A 550 -21.43 -10.14 -0.28
C ASP A 550 -22.62 -10.76 0.46
N ASP A 551 -23.80 -10.49 -0.10
CA ASP A 551 -25.07 -10.98 0.42
C ASP A 551 -25.27 -12.49 0.18
N TYR A 552 -24.58 -13.06 -0.83
CA TYR A 552 -24.64 -14.48 -1.12
C TYR A 552 -23.89 -15.30 -0.08
N THR A 553 -22.65 -14.94 0.25
CA THR A 553 -21.84 -15.64 1.25
C THR A 553 -22.44 -15.47 2.64
N ALA A 554 -22.86 -14.26 3.03
CA ALA A 554 -23.51 -14.03 4.32
C ALA A 554 -24.74 -14.93 4.51
N ARG A 555 -25.57 -15.07 3.47
CA ARG A 555 -26.73 -15.98 3.48
C ARG A 555 -26.31 -17.45 3.52
N ALA A 556 -25.29 -17.84 2.75
CA ALA A 556 -24.79 -19.22 2.73
C ALA A 556 -24.22 -19.65 4.09
N LEU A 557 -23.65 -18.70 4.84
CA LEU A 557 -23.20 -18.87 6.22
C LEU A 557 -24.35 -18.83 7.24
N GLY A 558 -25.60 -18.77 6.81
CA GLY A 558 -26.77 -18.79 7.70
C GLY A 558 -26.94 -17.51 8.51
N CYS A 559 -26.45 -16.36 8.02
CA CYS A 559 -26.74 -15.08 8.65
C CYS A 559 -28.16 -14.60 8.34
N ASP A 560 -28.77 -13.86 9.26
CA ASP A 560 -30.09 -13.26 9.12
C ASP A 560 -30.04 -11.80 8.62
N LEU A 561 -28.93 -11.13 8.92
CA LEU A 561 -28.68 -9.71 8.63
C LEU A 561 -27.22 -9.52 8.21
N LEU A 562 -27.00 -8.76 7.14
CA LEU A 562 -25.69 -8.25 6.74
C LEU A 562 -25.60 -6.75 7.08
N VAL A 563 -24.60 -6.35 7.84
CA VAL A 563 -24.25 -4.95 8.08
C VAL A 563 -23.02 -4.62 7.24
N HIS A 564 -23.21 -3.75 6.24
CA HIS A 564 -22.16 -3.33 5.32
C HIS A 564 -21.72 -1.90 5.66
N TYR A 565 -20.49 -1.74 6.12
CA TYR A 565 -19.93 -0.46 6.55
C TYR A 565 -19.19 0.28 5.42
N ALA A 566 -19.07 1.61 5.58
CA ALA A 566 -18.27 2.56 4.82
C ALA A 566 -18.72 2.92 3.39
N HIS A 567 -19.72 2.24 2.84
CA HIS A 567 -20.13 2.47 1.46
C HIS A 567 -21.61 2.81 1.33
N SER A 568 -21.93 3.63 0.32
CA SER A 568 -23.31 3.95 -0.04
C SER A 568 -24.04 2.73 -0.62
N CYS A 569 -25.37 2.79 -0.65
CA CYS A 569 -26.20 1.73 -1.19
C CYS A 569 -26.24 1.72 -2.74
N LEU A 570 -25.08 1.60 -3.38
CA LEU A 570 -24.99 1.44 -4.84
C LEU A 570 -25.80 0.23 -5.32
N ILE A 571 -25.81 -0.84 -4.52
CA ILE A 571 -26.70 -1.98 -4.69
C ILE A 571 -27.94 -1.75 -3.81
N PRO A 572 -29.14 -1.62 -4.40
CA PRO A 572 -30.36 -1.47 -3.64
C PRO A 572 -30.64 -2.68 -2.73
N VAL A 573 -31.12 -2.43 -1.52
CA VAL A 573 -31.40 -3.46 -0.50
C VAL A 573 -32.53 -4.43 -0.87
N ASP A 574 -33.34 -4.11 -1.88
CA ASP A 574 -34.36 -5.00 -2.45
C ASP A 574 -33.77 -6.01 -3.45
N VAL A 575 -32.53 -5.78 -3.90
CA VAL A 575 -31.78 -6.70 -4.78
C VAL A 575 -30.96 -7.72 -3.97
N THR A 576 -30.64 -7.41 -2.71
CA THR A 576 -29.89 -8.31 -1.83
C THR A 576 -30.76 -9.51 -1.44
N LYS A 577 -30.13 -10.68 -1.24
CA LYS A 577 -30.78 -11.96 -0.92
C LYS A 577 -30.89 -12.21 0.59
N ILE A 578 -30.39 -11.27 1.39
CA ILE A 578 -30.46 -11.22 2.85
C ILE A 578 -30.88 -9.81 3.25
N LYS A 579 -31.46 -9.65 4.45
CA LYS A 579 -31.69 -8.31 5.01
C LYS A 579 -30.33 -7.62 5.11
N THR A 580 -30.25 -6.38 4.62
CA THR A 580 -29.01 -5.61 4.62
C THR A 580 -29.21 -4.27 5.29
N LEU A 581 -28.24 -3.87 6.11
CA LEU A 581 -28.09 -2.55 6.67
C LEU A 581 -26.82 -1.90 6.13
N TYR A 582 -26.96 -0.77 5.45
CA TYR A 582 -25.81 0.06 5.09
C TYR A 582 -25.53 1.08 6.20
N VAL A 583 -24.26 1.18 6.58
CA VAL A 583 -23.72 2.19 7.49
C VAL A 583 -22.63 2.95 6.74
N PHE A 584 -22.82 4.24 6.52
CA PHE A 584 -21.92 5.00 5.64
C PHE A 584 -20.59 5.37 6.30
N VAL A 585 -20.54 5.38 7.63
CA VAL A 585 -19.37 5.79 8.43
C VAL A 585 -18.94 7.21 8.08
N ASP A 586 -19.66 8.18 8.61
CA ASP A 586 -19.33 9.60 8.44
C ASP A 586 -18.05 9.95 9.21
N ILE A 587 -17.14 10.68 8.57
CA ILE A 587 -15.86 11.09 9.14
C ILE A 587 -15.84 12.60 9.27
N SER A 588 -15.70 13.06 10.51
CA SER A 588 -15.55 14.48 10.85
C SER A 588 -14.12 14.95 10.62
N ILE A 589 -13.97 16.16 10.08
CA ILE A 589 -12.67 16.77 9.77
C ILE A 589 -12.61 18.22 10.28
N ASP A 590 -11.41 18.80 10.30
CA ASP A 590 -11.22 20.23 10.56
C ASP A 590 -11.65 21.07 9.33
N THR A 591 -12.91 21.51 9.34
CA THR A 591 -13.47 22.35 8.27
C THR A 591 -12.88 23.75 8.25
N SER A 592 -12.40 24.26 9.39
CA SER A 592 -11.81 25.59 9.47
C SER A 592 -10.48 25.62 8.72
N HIS A 593 -9.67 24.58 8.92
CA HIS A 593 -8.42 24.42 8.19
C HIS A 593 -8.65 24.29 6.67
N LEU A 594 -9.66 23.53 6.24
CA LEU A 594 -10.04 23.42 4.83
C LEU A 594 -10.36 24.80 4.22
N VAL A 595 -11.24 25.57 4.85
CA VAL A 595 -11.65 26.90 4.36
C VAL A 595 -10.44 27.84 4.30
N ASN A 596 -9.65 27.92 5.37
CA ASN A 596 -8.45 28.75 5.43
C ASN A 596 -7.43 28.38 4.34
N SER A 597 -7.29 27.08 4.05
CA SER A 597 -6.40 26.59 2.99
C SER A 597 -6.85 27.08 1.62
N LEU A 598 -8.15 27.08 1.36
CA LEU A 598 -8.70 27.55 0.08
C LEU A 598 -8.57 29.08 -0.06
N GLU A 599 -8.90 29.85 0.97
CA GLU A 599 -8.74 31.31 0.99
C GLU A 599 -7.30 31.75 0.75
N ARG A 600 -6.33 31.00 1.29
CA ARG A 600 -4.91 31.31 1.13
C ARG A 600 -4.37 31.02 -0.27
N ASN A 601 -4.95 30.07 -0.98
CA ASN A 601 -4.44 29.58 -2.26
C ASN A 601 -5.24 30.05 -3.49
N PHE A 602 -6.47 30.52 -3.30
CA PHE A 602 -7.35 30.94 -4.38
C PHE A 602 -7.93 32.33 -4.14
N ALA A 603 -8.02 33.12 -5.21
CA ALA A 603 -8.73 34.38 -5.17
C ALA A 603 -10.23 34.17 -4.93
N SER A 604 -10.88 35.11 -4.25
CA SER A 604 -12.34 35.15 -4.11
C SER A 604 -13.03 35.23 -5.49
N GLY A 605 -14.24 34.69 -5.59
CA GLY A 605 -15.05 34.70 -6.80
C GLY A 605 -14.92 33.43 -7.66
N LYS A 606 -14.09 32.47 -7.24
CA LYS A 606 -13.94 31.17 -7.91
C LYS A 606 -15.14 30.26 -7.65
N THR A 607 -15.55 29.50 -8.67
CA THR A 607 -16.56 28.45 -8.56
C THR A 607 -15.90 27.09 -8.33
N ILE A 608 -16.20 26.45 -7.21
CA ILE A 608 -15.63 25.19 -6.77
C ILE A 608 -16.67 24.09 -6.92
N ALA A 609 -16.36 23.07 -7.74
CA ALA A 609 -17.08 21.81 -7.73
C ALA A 609 -16.50 20.92 -6.62
N ILE A 610 -17.22 20.78 -5.51
CA ILE A 610 -16.76 19.98 -4.36
C ILE A 610 -17.32 18.56 -4.44
N VAL A 611 -16.43 17.58 -4.36
CA VAL A 611 -16.74 16.15 -4.44
C VAL A 611 -15.92 15.37 -3.41
N GLY A 612 -16.31 14.13 -3.13
CA GLY A 612 -15.59 13.23 -2.25
C GLY A 612 -16.25 11.85 -2.23
N THR A 613 -15.82 11.02 -1.30
CA THR A 613 -16.48 9.74 -1.03
C THR A 613 -17.63 9.92 -0.03
N ILE A 614 -18.44 8.87 0.16
CA ILE A 614 -19.62 8.94 1.04
C ILE A 614 -19.27 9.32 2.49
N GLN A 615 -18.07 8.94 2.97
CA GLN A 615 -17.59 9.21 4.32
C GLN A 615 -17.45 10.71 4.64
N PHE A 616 -17.25 11.55 3.62
CA PHE A 616 -17.10 13.01 3.79
C PHE A 616 -18.33 13.79 3.35
N ASN A 617 -19.42 13.11 3.00
CA ASN A 617 -20.58 13.74 2.38
C ASN A 617 -21.24 14.78 3.32
N ALA A 618 -21.36 14.49 4.63
CA ALA A 618 -21.89 15.45 5.58
C ALA A 618 -21.05 16.74 5.62
N THR A 619 -19.71 16.59 5.59
CA THR A 619 -18.79 17.72 5.52
C THR A 619 -18.96 18.51 4.23
N ILE A 620 -19.04 17.85 3.07
CA ILE A 620 -19.22 18.50 1.75
C ILE A 620 -20.42 19.45 1.77
N HIS A 621 -21.56 19.02 2.31
CA HIS A 621 -22.75 19.88 2.44
C HIS A 621 -22.60 20.91 3.56
N GLY A 622 -21.91 20.57 4.65
CA GLY A 622 -21.73 21.43 5.83
C GLY A 622 -20.83 22.64 5.57
N VAL A 623 -19.80 22.51 4.73
CA VAL A 623 -18.82 23.59 4.46
C VAL A 623 -19.31 24.63 3.46
N ARG A 624 -20.42 24.38 2.76
CA ARG A 624 -20.96 25.25 1.72
C ARG A 624 -21.11 26.70 2.17
N SER A 625 -21.80 26.92 3.29
CA SER A 625 -22.05 28.28 3.81
C SER A 625 -20.75 29.01 4.18
N SER A 626 -19.76 28.29 4.70
CA SER A 626 -18.46 28.86 5.07
C SER A 626 -17.63 29.24 3.85
N LEU A 627 -17.66 28.42 2.80
CA LEU A 627 -16.99 28.72 1.53
C LEU A 627 -17.68 29.87 0.78
N GLU A 628 -19.02 29.93 0.79
CA GLU A 628 -19.78 31.05 0.26
C GLU A 628 -19.47 32.36 1.01
N ALA A 629 -19.31 32.30 2.33
CA ALA A 629 -18.88 33.45 3.14
C ALA A 629 -17.42 33.89 2.86
N ALA A 630 -16.54 32.95 2.52
CA ALA A 630 -15.17 33.19 2.06
C ALA A 630 -15.10 33.74 0.62
N GLY A 631 -16.25 33.89 -0.06
CA GLY A 631 -16.35 34.48 -1.39
C GLY A 631 -16.24 33.48 -2.54
N PHE A 632 -16.38 32.18 -2.29
CA PHE A 632 -16.43 31.15 -3.33
C PHE A 632 -17.87 30.82 -3.74
N SER A 633 -18.09 30.45 -4.99
CA SER A 633 -19.34 29.80 -5.41
C SER A 633 -19.18 28.29 -5.28
N VAL A 634 -20.13 27.59 -4.65
CA VAL A 634 -20.00 26.14 -4.41
C VAL A 634 -21.03 25.35 -5.20
N VAL A 635 -20.53 24.43 -6.01
CA VAL A 635 -21.28 23.43 -6.76
C VAL A 635 -21.06 22.07 -6.11
N VAL A 636 -22.15 21.34 -5.83
CA VAL A 636 -22.10 19.97 -5.31
C VAL A 636 -22.78 19.05 -6.34
N PRO A 637 -22.01 18.51 -7.32
CA PRO A 637 -22.58 17.82 -8.47
C PRO A 637 -23.15 16.46 -8.09
N GLN A 638 -23.96 15.86 -8.96
CA GLN A 638 -24.55 14.54 -8.72
C GLN A 638 -24.59 13.68 -9.97
N ILE A 639 -24.24 12.40 -9.80
CA ILE A 639 -24.51 11.36 -10.78
C ILE A 639 -25.32 10.24 -10.11
N GLY A 640 -26.58 10.08 -10.51
CA GLY A 640 -27.43 9.03 -9.94
C GLY A 640 -26.91 7.64 -10.29
N PRO A 641 -26.90 6.67 -9.36
CA PRO A 641 -27.63 6.66 -8.08
C PRO A 641 -26.87 7.25 -6.88
N LEU A 642 -25.67 7.79 -7.08
CA LEU A 642 -24.87 8.34 -5.99
C LEU A 642 -25.50 9.61 -5.40
N SER A 643 -25.14 9.88 -4.15
CA SER A 643 -25.56 11.09 -3.44
C SER A 643 -24.92 12.33 -4.05
N LYS A 644 -25.50 13.52 -3.82
CA LYS A 644 -24.86 14.79 -4.20
C LYS A 644 -23.48 14.89 -3.55
N GLY A 645 -22.47 15.23 -4.34
CA GLY A 645 -21.07 15.36 -3.94
C GLY A 645 -20.31 14.03 -3.86
N GLU A 646 -20.99 12.90 -4.02
CA GLU A 646 -20.37 11.58 -3.94
C GLU A 646 -19.87 11.12 -5.32
N ILE A 647 -18.64 10.62 -5.36
CA ILE A 647 -18.05 9.96 -6.53
C ILE A 647 -17.46 8.59 -6.16
N LEU A 648 -17.43 7.69 -7.15
CA LEU A 648 -16.76 6.40 -7.09
C LEU A 648 -15.58 6.37 -8.08
N GLY A 649 -14.60 5.49 -7.84
CA GLY A 649 -13.49 5.31 -8.79
C GLY A 649 -13.93 4.90 -10.20
N CYS A 650 -15.15 4.38 -10.33
CA CYS A 650 -15.76 3.94 -11.58
C CYS A 650 -16.97 4.80 -12.03
N THR A 651 -17.40 5.78 -11.23
CA THR A 651 -18.59 6.60 -11.52
C THR A 651 -18.44 8.01 -10.99
N SER A 652 -18.34 8.99 -11.88
CA SER A 652 -18.20 10.43 -11.57
C SER A 652 -19.11 11.27 -12.48
N PRO A 653 -19.59 12.44 -12.01
CA PRO A 653 -20.40 13.33 -12.84
C PRO A 653 -19.55 14.00 -13.93
N ARG A 654 -20.20 14.27 -15.05
CA ARG A 654 -19.69 15.17 -16.08
C ARG A 654 -20.11 16.59 -15.73
N LEU A 655 -19.15 17.51 -15.70
CA LEU A 655 -19.33 18.88 -15.21
C LEU A 655 -19.55 19.90 -16.33
N GLN A 656 -19.62 19.46 -17.59
CA GLN A 656 -19.72 20.34 -18.75
C GLN A 656 -21.06 21.09 -18.87
N ASP A 657 -22.11 20.57 -18.25
CA ASP A 657 -23.42 21.21 -18.22
C ASP A 657 -23.51 22.32 -17.16
N GLU A 658 -22.46 22.48 -16.33
CA GLU A 658 -22.37 23.49 -15.29
C GLU A 658 -21.36 24.57 -15.73
N GLU A 659 -21.86 25.63 -16.38
CA GLU A 659 -21.03 26.74 -16.84
C GLU A 659 -20.27 27.39 -15.66
N GLY A 660 -18.97 27.63 -15.86
CA GLY A 660 -18.18 28.50 -14.98
C GLY A 660 -17.52 27.82 -13.77
N ILE A 661 -17.40 26.49 -13.72
CA ILE A 661 -16.57 25.80 -12.71
C ILE A 661 -15.08 26.09 -12.97
N ASP A 662 -14.42 26.71 -11.99
CA ASP A 662 -12.99 27.05 -12.07
C ASP A 662 -12.08 25.90 -11.63
N LEU A 663 -12.52 25.10 -10.64
CA LEU A 663 -11.73 23.99 -10.10
C LEU A 663 -12.61 22.90 -9.47
N ILE A 664 -12.09 21.68 -9.48
CA ILE A 664 -12.60 20.54 -8.72
C ILE A 664 -11.85 20.48 -7.40
N LEU A 665 -12.58 20.41 -6.29
CA LEU A 665 -12.04 20.13 -4.97
C LEU A 665 -12.52 18.75 -4.52
N TYR A 666 -11.61 17.78 -4.48
CA TYR A 666 -11.86 16.47 -3.91
C TYR A 666 -11.48 16.46 -2.43
N LEU A 667 -12.43 16.05 -1.60
CA LEU A 667 -12.24 15.87 -0.16
C LEU A 667 -12.02 14.38 0.14
N GLY A 668 -10.82 14.04 0.61
CA GLY A 668 -10.45 12.70 1.01
C GLY A 668 -8.98 12.38 0.78
N ASP A 669 -8.55 11.26 1.31
CA ASP A 669 -7.24 10.68 1.02
C ASP A 669 -7.25 9.87 -0.30
N GLY A 670 -6.05 9.61 -0.80
CA GLY A 670 -5.84 8.85 -2.04
C GLY A 670 -6.26 9.57 -3.33
N ARG A 671 -5.90 8.96 -4.47
CA ARG A 671 -6.18 9.50 -5.81
C ARG A 671 -7.22 8.70 -6.59
N PHE A 672 -7.48 7.44 -6.20
CA PHE A 672 -8.37 6.54 -6.95
C PHE A 672 -9.73 7.16 -7.29
N HIS A 673 -10.46 7.71 -6.32
CA HIS A 673 -11.77 8.34 -6.57
C HIS A 673 -11.64 9.65 -7.34
N LEU A 674 -10.64 10.47 -7.00
CA LEU A 674 -10.36 11.74 -7.66
C LEU A 674 -10.04 11.55 -9.15
N GLU A 675 -9.24 10.55 -9.50
CA GLU A 675 -8.89 10.24 -10.89
C GLU A 675 -10.12 9.97 -11.75
N SER A 676 -11.18 9.38 -11.18
CA SER A 676 -12.44 9.16 -11.89
C SER A 676 -13.06 10.46 -12.40
N ILE A 677 -13.08 11.52 -11.58
CA ILE A 677 -13.62 12.80 -12.02
C ILE A 677 -12.63 13.57 -12.90
N MET A 678 -11.31 13.39 -12.71
CA MET A 678 -10.29 13.97 -13.56
C MET A 678 -10.31 13.40 -14.98
N ILE A 679 -10.48 12.08 -15.12
CA ILE A 679 -10.61 11.41 -16.43
C ILE A 679 -11.85 11.94 -17.17
N HIS A 680 -12.95 12.09 -16.44
CA HIS A 680 -14.23 12.52 -17.01
C HIS A 680 -14.32 14.03 -17.29
N ASN A 681 -13.44 14.82 -16.67
CA ASN A 681 -13.42 16.29 -16.78
C ASN A 681 -11.97 16.82 -16.95
N PRO A 682 -11.27 16.43 -18.03
CA PRO A 682 -9.84 16.68 -18.19
C PRO A 682 -9.45 18.16 -18.26
N SER A 683 -10.38 19.05 -18.60
CA SER A 683 -10.14 20.48 -18.78
C SER A 683 -10.21 21.28 -17.48
N ILE A 684 -10.73 20.71 -16.38
CA ILE A 684 -10.94 21.43 -15.13
C ILE A 684 -9.79 21.09 -14.17
N PRO A 685 -9.06 22.10 -13.63
CA PRO A 685 -8.03 21.87 -12.62
C PRO A 685 -8.59 21.16 -11.40
N ALA A 686 -7.94 20.07 -10.97
CA ALA A 686 -8.35 19.31 -9.80
C ALA A 686 -7.39 19.50 -8.64
N TYR A 687 -7.95 19.62 -7.45
CA TYR A 687 -7.25 19.75 -6.19
C TYR A 687 -7.76 18.72 -5.20
N ARG A 688 -6.85 18.13 -4.44
CA ARG A 688 -7.15 17.21 -3.35
C ARG A 688 -6.89 17.90 -2.03
N TYR A 689 -7.88 17.90 -1.16
CA TYR A 689 -7.66 18.19 0.25
C TYR A 689 -7.70 16.90 1.04
N ASP A 690 -6.55 16.54 1.60
CA ASP A 690 -6.38 15.41 2.49
C ASP A 690 -6.66 15.87 3.94
N PRO A 691 -7.76 15.42 4.57
CA PRO A 691 -8.12 15.88 5.91
C PRO A 691 -7.22 15.34 7.02
N TYR A 692 -6.46 14.27 6.76
CA TYR A 692 -5.57 13.66 7.75
C TYR A 692 -4.22 14.37 7.77
N SER A 693 -3.59 14.48 6.60
CA SER A 693 -2.31 15.19 6.46
C SER A 693 -2.46 16.72 6.40
N ARG A 694 -3.69 17.22 6.29
CA ARG A 694 -4.05 18.64 6.17
C ARG A 694 -3.36 19.33 4.99
N LYS A 695 -3.20 18.61 3.88
CA LYS A 695 -2.54 19.12 2.66
C LYS A 695 -3.56 19.37 1.56
N LEU A 696 -3.44 20.53 0.92
CA LEU A 696 -4.11 20.85 -0.34
C LEU A 696 -3.11 20.70 -1.47
N THR A 697 -3.30 19.73 -2.36
CA THR A 697 -2.42 19.45 -3.50
C THR A 697 -3.15 19.70 -4.81
N ARG A 698 -2.43 20.21 -5.81
CA ARG A 698 -2.91 20.24 -7.20
C ARG A 698 -2.59 18.91 -7.85
N GLU A 699 -3.59 18.27 -8.43
CA GLU A 699 -3.48 16.93 -8.97
C GLU A 699 -3.56 16.98 -10.50
N THR A 700 -2.69 16.20 -11.17
CA THR A 700 -2.68 16.05 -12.64
C THR A 700 -2.86 14.58 -13.02
N TYR A 701 -3.31 14.32 -14.24
CA TYR A 701 -3.52 12.97 -14.74
C TYR A 701 -2.97 12.85 -16.16
N GLY A 702 -2.34 11.71 -16.48
CA GLY A 702 -1.76 11.43 -17.79
C GLY A 702 -2.83 11.04 -18.81
N HIS A 703 -3.71 11.97 -19.19
CA HIS A 703 -4.84 11.68 -20.08
C HIS A 703 -4.41 11.13 -21.44
N ASP A 704 -3.37 11.71 -22.05
CA ASP A 704 -2.88 11.28 -23.36
C ASP A 704 -2.32 9.85 -23.32
N GLU A 705 -1.56 9.54 -22.26
CA GLU A 705 -1.01 8.21 -22.04
C GLU A 705 -2.12 7.18 -21.82
N MET A 706 -3.03 7.44 -20.87
CA MET A 706 -4.15 6.56 -20.58
C MET A 706 -4.99 6.32 -21.84
N GLN A 707 -5.40 7.38 -22.55
CA GLN A 707 -6.20 7.23 -23.76
C GLN A 707 -5.44 6.51 -24.89
N SER A 708 -4.13 6.72 -25.03
CA SER A 708 -3.29 6.01 -26.01
C SER A 708 -3.29 4.50 -25.73
N VAL A 709 -3.07 4.11 -24.46
CA VAL A 709 -3.12 2.70 -24.03
C VAL A 709 -4.50 2.10 -24.32
N ARG A 710 -5.60 2.80 -24.00
CA ARG A 710 -6.95 2.31 -24.26
C ARG A 710 -7.27 2.20 -25.76
N ARG A 711 -6.85 3.17 -26.58
CA ARG A 711 -6.99 3.09 -28.04
C ARG A 711 -6.21 1.90 -28.62
N SER A 712 -4.98 1.69 -28.16
CA SER A 712 -4.16 0.55 -28.59
C SER A 712 -4.81 -0.80 -28.24
N ALA A 713 -5.38 -0.92 -27.03
CA ALA A 713 -6.11 -2.11 -26.61
C ALA A 713 -7.32 -2.41 -27.53
N ILE A 714 -8.12 -1.38 -27.85
CA ILE A 714 -9.27 -1.49 -28.77
C ILE A 714 -8.82 -1.87 -30.19
N GLN A 715 -7.78 -1.22 -30.72
CA GLN A 715 -7.25 -1.51 -32.05
C GLN A 715 -6.70 -2.93 -32.16
N THR A 716 -6.07 -3.43 -31.10
CA THR A 716 -5.58 -4.80 -31.02
C THR A 716 -6.75 -5.78 -30.95
N ALA A 717 -7.75 -5.51 -30.10
CA ALA A 717 -8.94 -6.33 -29.96
C ALA A 717 -9.79 -6.44 -31.23
N ARG A 718 -9.83 -5.40 -32.08
CA ARG A 718 -10.49 -5.46 -33.41
C ARG A 718 -9.95 -6.58 -34.32
N LYS A 719 -8.71 -7.03 -34.07
CA LYS A 719 -8.06 -8.10 -34.85
C LYS A 719 -8.18 -9.48 -34.18
N ALA A 720 -8.70 -9.54 -32.96
CA ALA A 720 -8.75 -10.75 -32.16
C ALA A 720 -9.76 -11.77 -32.72
N ARG A 721 -9.30 -13.01 -32.91
CA ARG A 721 -10.07 -14.13 -33.46
C ARG A 721 -10.73 -14.98 -32.40
N ARG A 722 -10.25 -14.92 -31.15
CA ARG A 722 -10.83 -15.62 -30.01
C ARG A 722 -10.87 -14.71 -28.79
N TRP A 723 -12.04 -14.65 -28.17
CA TRP A 723 -12.31 -13.75 -27.06
C TRP A 723 -12.48 -14.52 -25.75
N GLY A 724 -12.15 -13.88 -24.64
CA GLY A 724 -12.43 -14.37 -23.29
C GLY A 724 -13.36 -13.39 -22.59
N LEU A 725 -14.45 -13.89 -22.03
CA LEU A 725 -15.41 -13.09 -21.29
C LEU A 725 -15.34 -13.45 -19.81
N ILE A 726 -15.11 -12.45 -18.97
CA ILE A 726 -15.01 -12.61 -17.53
C ILE A 726 -16.22 -11.98 -16.88
N LEU A 727 -16.97 -12.76 -16.12
CA LEU A 727 -18.02 -12.27 -15.23
C LEU A 727 -17.49 -12.24 -13.81
N GLY A 728 -17.38 -11.02 -13.25
CA GLY A 728 -16.88 -10.81 -11.89
C GLY A 728 -17.85 -11.37 -10.85
N SER A 729 -17.39 -12.30 -10.01
CA SER A 729 -18.19 -12.93 -8.96
C SER A 729 -17.99 -12.31 -7.57
N LEU A 730 -17.12 -11.31 -7.42
CA LEU A 730 -16.95 -10.58 -6.17
C LEU A 730 -18.16 -9.68 -5.92
N GLY A 731 -18.93 -10.01 -4.88
CA GLY A 731 -20.18 -9.36 -4.52
C GLY A 731 -21.14 -9.24 -5.71
N ARG A 732 -21.37 -8.01 -6.17
CA ARG A 732 -22.31 -7.66 -7.25
C ARG A 732 -21.63 -6.90 -8.39
N GLN A 733 -20.31 -7.02 -8.56
CA GLN A 733 -19.59 -6.34 -9.64
C GLN A 733 -20.02 -6.84 -11.04
N GLY A 734 -20.19 -8.14 -11.20
CA GLY A 734 -20.63 -8.74 -12.47
C GLY A 734 -22.06 -8.40 -12.85
N ASN A 735 -22.31 -8.31 -14.15
CA ASN A 735 -23.64 -8.10 -14.72
C ASN A 735 -23.94 -9.15 -15.81
N PRO A 736 -24.78 -10.16 -15.52
CA PRO A 736 -25.11 -11.21 -16.49
C PRO A 736 -25.76 -10.70 -17.78
N HIS A 737 -26.51 -9.60 -17.75
CA HIS A 737 -27.13 -9.04 -18.96
C HIS A 737 -26.10 -8.42 -19.90
N THR A 738 -25.11 -7.70 -19.35
CA THR A 738 -23.98 -7.18 -20.12
C THR A 738 -23.14 -8.31 -20.70
N LEU A 739 -22.92 -9.39 -19.95
CA LEU A 739 -22.27 -10.58 -20.47
C LEU A 739 -23.07 -11.15 -21.65
N ALA A 740 -24.36 -11.46 -21.45
CA ALA A 740 -25.24 -12.03 -22.47
C ALA A 740 -25.33 -11.17 -23.74
N LEU A 741 -25.33 -9.85 -23.61
CA LEU A 741 -25.26 -8.94 -24.74
C LEU A 741 -23.98 -9.18 -25.56
N ILE A 742 -22.82 -9.17 -24.91
CA ILE A 742 -21.52 -9.35 -25.59
C ILE A 742 -21.40 -10.77 -26.17
N GLU A 743 -21.91 -11.77 -25.46
CA GLU A 743 -21.97 -13.16 -25.95
C GLU A 743 -22.76 -13.27 -27.25
N ARG A 744 -23.95 -12.64 -27.33
CA ARG A 744 -24.76 -12.59 -28.54
C ARG A 744 -24.01 -11.91 -29.68
N GLU A 745 -23.36 -10.79 -29.40
CA GLU A 745 -22.60 -10.03 -30.40
C GLU A 745 -21.41 -10.79 -30.98
N LEU A 746 -20.74 -11.62 -30.17
CA LEU A 746 -19.67 -12.50 -30.64
C LEU A 746 -20.24 -13.67 -31.46
N ALA A 747 -21.37 -14.24 -31.01
CA ALA A 747 -22.04 -15.34 -31.71
C ALA A 747 -22.55 -14.93 -33.10
N GLU A 748 -23.19 -13.76 -33.23
CA GLU A 748 -23.66 -13.22 -34.52
C GLU A 748 -22.52 -13.02 -35.54
N ARG A 749 -21.28 -12.82 -35.06
CA ARG A 749 -20.07 -12.66 -35.89
C ARG A 749 -19.28 -13.95 -36.07
N GLY A 750 -19.71 -15.06 -35.48
CA GLY A 750 -19.00 -16.34 -35.50
C GLY A 750 -17.64 -16.29 -34.78
N ILE A 751 -17.45 -15.38 -33.81
CA ILE A 751 -16.20 -15.25 -33.06
C ILE A 751 -16.23 -16.22 -31.87
N PRO A 752 -15.33 -17.22 -31.78
CA PRO A 752 -15.28 -18.14 -30.66
C PRO A 752 -14.92 -17.42 -29.36
N LYS A 753 -15.51 -17.91 -28.25
CA LYS A 753 -15.29 -17.36 -26.91
C LYS A 753 -15.02 -18.42 -25.84
N VAL A 754 -14.47 -17.98 -24.71
CA VAL A 754 -14.38 -18.72 -23.45
C VAL A 754 -14.96 -17.85 -22.33
N ASP A 755 -15.84 -18.43 -21.50
CA ASP A 755 -16.44 -17.71 -20.37
C ASP A 755 -15.78 -18.13 -19.06
N LEU A 756 -15.47 -17.15 -18.21
CA LEU A 756 -14.86 -17.34 -16.91
C LEU A 756 -15.66 -16.62 -15.81
N LEU A 757 -15.76 -17.29 -14.66
CA LEU A 757 -16.25 -16.70 -13.42
C LEU A 757 -15.06 -16.49 -12.49
N LEU A 758 -14.79 -15.25 -12.10
CA LEU A 758 -13.66 -14.89 -11.26
C LEU A 758 -14.07 -13.88 -10.20
N SER A 759 -13.74 -14.15 -8.94
CA SER A 759 -13.86 -13.16 -7.86
C SER A 759 -12.86 -12.04 -8.08
N GLU A 760 -11.61 -12.43 -8.36
CA GLU A 760 -10.50 -11.53 -8.60
C GLU A 760 -9.81 -11.87 -9.93
N ILE A 761 -9.43 -10.83 -10.67
CA ILE A 761 -8.87 -10.93 -12.02
C ILE A 761 -7.38 -10.62 -11.96
N PHE A 762 -6.56 -11.65 -12.20
CA PHE A 762 -5.10 -11.54 -12.13
C PHE A 762 -4.45 -11.79 -13.50
N PRO A 763 -3.39 -11.05 -13.87
CA PRO A 763 -2.68 -11.24 -15.13
C PRO A 763 -2.21 -12.68 -15.37
N GLY A 764 -1.59 -13.30 -14.35
CA GLY A 764 -1.09 -14.68 -14.45
C GLY A 764 -2.21 -15.70 -14.76
N LYS A 765 -3.41 -15.50 -14.20
CA LYS A 765 -4.54 -16.41 -14.42
C LYS A 765 -5.04 -16.36 -15.85
N LEU A 766 -5.11 -15.17 -16.43
CA LEU A 766 -5.51 -14.99 -17.84
C LEU A 766 -4.40 -15.40 -18.81
N ALA A 767 -3.12 -15.25 -18.42
CA ALA A 767 -1.97 -15.64 -19.23
C ALA A 767 -1.91 -17.15 -19.52
N MET A 768 -2.49 -17.99 -18.64
CA MET A 768 -2.57 -19.44 -18.84
C MET A 768 -3.44 -19.86 -20.04
N MET A 769 -4.29 -18.96 -20.55
CA MET A 769 -5.18 -19.20 -21.69
C MET A 769 -4.64 -18.46 -22.92
N SER A 770 -3.49 -18.91 -23.42
CA SER A 770 -2.70 -18.22 -24.45
C SER A 770 -3.38 -18.13 -25.83
N ASP A 771 -4.38 -18.97 -26.07
CA ASP A 771 -5.22 -19.00 -27.27
C ASP A 771 -6.34 -17.93 -27.25
N VAL A 772 -6.57 -17.27 -26.11
CA VAL A 772 -7.45 -16.11 -26.01
C VAL A 772 -6.66 -14.86 -26.39
N GLU A 773 -7.14 -14.13 -27.40
CA GLU A 773 -6.44 -12.98 -27.97
C GLU A 773 -6.94 -11.63 -27.41
N CYS A 774 -8.11 -11.60 -26.78
CA CYS A 774 -8.70 -10.42 -26.15
C CYS A 774 -9.59 -10.83 -24.97
N TRP A 775 -9.51 -10.10 -23.86
CA TRP A 775 -10.34 -10.29 -22.68
C TRP A 775 -11.33 -9.14 -22.51
N VAL A 776 -12.55 -9.46 -22.10
CA VAL A 776 -13.55 -8.49 -21.67
C VAL A 776 -13.91 -8.76 -20.22
N GLN A 777 -13.74 -7.75 -19.38
CA GLN A 777 -14.08 -7.84 -17.96
C GLN A 777 -15.44 -7.20 -17.66
N VAL A 778 -16.45 -8.03 -17.49
CA VAL A 778 -17.74 -7.64 -16.92
C VAL A 778 -17.62 -7.65 -15.39
N ALA A 779 -16.84 -6.71 -14.87
CA ALA A 779 -16.48 -6.55 -13.46
C ALA A 779 -16.11 -5.08 -13.15
N CYS A 780 -15.16 -4.82 -12.23
CA CYS A 780 -14.66 -3.48 -11.95
C CYS A 780 -13.95 -2.85 -13.18
N PRO A 781 -14.45 -1.73 -13.75
CA PRO A 781 -13.89 -1.14 -14.96
C PRO A 781 -12.47 -0.56 -14.78
N ARG A 782 -12.07 -0.26 -13.53
CA ARG A 782 -10.76 0.30 -13.22
C ARG A 782 -9.61 -0.68 -13.46
N LEU A 783 -9.87 -1.98 -13.44
CA LEU A 783 -8.85 -3.00 -13.76
C LEU A 783 -8.27 -2.83 -15.18
N SER A 784 -9.10 -2.62 -16.20
CA SER A 784 -8.60 -2.34 -17.55
C SER A 784 -8.06 -0.91 -17.73
N ILE A 785 -8.62 0.07 -17.01
CA ILE A 785 -8.21 1.48 -17.14
C ILE A 785 -6.83 1.69 -16.51
N ASP A 786 -6.64 1.19 -15.29
CA ASP A 786 -5.41 1.41 -14.52
C ASP A 786 -4.39 0.31 -14.77
N TRP A 787 -4.82 -0.95 -14.88
CA TRP A 787 -3.93 -2.12 -14.91
C TRP A 787 -3.94 -2.85 -16.26
N GLY A 788 -4.63 -2.31 -17.28
CA GLY A 788 -4.78 -2.98 -18.57
C GLY A 788 -3.45 -3.31 -19.25
N TYR A 789 -2.39 -2.53 -18.99
CA TYR A 789 -1.04 -2.77 -19.50
C TYR A 789 -0.35 -3.98 -18.86
N ALA A 790 -0.78 -4.40 -17.65
CA ALA A 790 -0.20 -5.52 -16.94
C ALA A 790 -0.68 -6.88 -17.50
N PHE A 791 -1.70 -6.88 -18.35
CA PHE A 791 -2.23 -8.08 -18.98
C PHE A 791 -1.52 -8.34 -20.31
N PRO A 792 -1.10 -9.59 -20.62
CA PRO A 792 -0.38 -9.91 -21.84
C PRO A 792 -1.24 -9.78 -23.11
N ARG A 793 -2.56 -9.70 -22.94
CA ARG A 793 -3.55 -9.51 -23.99
C ARG A 793 -4.46 -8.34 -23.60
N PRO A 794 -5.04 -7.61 -24.57
CA PRO A 794 -5.96 -6.52 -24.28
C PRO A 794 -7.05 -6.93 -23.30
N LEU A 795 -7.14 -6.23 -22.18
CA LEU A 795 -8.26 -6.33 -21.23
C LEU A 795 -9.16 -5.11 -21.44
N LEU A 796 -10.40 -5.34 -21.84
CA LEU A 796 -11.37 -4.31 -22.18
C LEU A 796 -12.46 -4.17 -21.11
N THR A 797 -12.94 -2.95 -20.91
CA THR A 797 -14.23 -2.73 -20.26
C THR A 797 -15.38 -3.20 -21.16
N PRO A 798 -16.59 -3.43 -20.62
CA PRO A 798 -17.75 -3.76 -21.46
C PRO A 798 -18.09 -2.65 -22.46
N TYR A 799 -17.83 -1.38 -22.12
CA TYR A 799 -17.98 -0.27 -23.05
C TYR A 799 -17.06 -0.42 -24.25
N GLU A 800 -15.76 -0.61 -24.00
CA GLU A 800 -14.75 -0.73 -25.06
C GLU A 800 -14.99 -1.97 -25.92
N ALA A 801 -15.44 -3.09 -25.34
CA ALA A 801 -15.85 -4.27 -26.09
C ALA A 801 -17.00 -3.95 -27.06
N LEU A 802 -18.02 -3.22 -26.60
CA LEU A 802 -19.14 -2.79 -27.46
C LEU A 802 -18.70 -1.76 -28.52
N VAL A 803 -17.66 -0.97 -28.27
CA VAL A 803 -17.03 -0.10 -29.29
C VAL A 803 -16.32 -0.93 -30.35
N VAL A 804 -15.53 -1.94 -29.95
CA VAL A 804 -14.88 -2.88 -30.88
C VAL A 804 -15.91 -3.60 -31.74
N LEU A 805 -17.03 -4.01 -31.13
CA LEU A 805 -18.15 -4.68 -31.79
C LEU A 805 -19.09 -3.70 -32.51
N GLY A 806 -18.79 -2.40 -32.59
CA GLY A 806 -19.60 -1.43 -33.34
C GLY A 806 -21.04 -1.26 -32.83
N LYS A 807 -21.31 -1.57 -31.56
CA LYS A 807 -22.61 -1.35 -30.90
C LYS A 807 -22.65 -0.08 -30.06
N ARG A 808 -21.50 0.52 -29.80
CA ARG A 808 -21.36 1.86 -29.20
C ARG A 808 -20.34 2.67 -29.99
N SER A 809 -20.56 3.97 -30.05
CA SER A 809 -19.55 4.91 -30.54
C SER A 809 -18.38 4.99 -29.55
N GLY A 810 -17.17 5.15 -30.06
CA GLY A 810 -16.01 5.38 -29.21
C GLY A 810 -15.95 6.83 -28.72
N TRP A 811 -15.06 7.10 -27.76
CA TRP A 811 -14.94 8.43 -27.17
C TRP A 811 -14.12 9.40 -28.02
N GLY A 812 -13.27 8.89 -28.92
CA GLY A 812 -12.44 9.72 -29.78
C GLY A 812 -13.29 10.58 -30.72
N LYS A 813 -12.85 11.81 -31.00
CA LYS A 813 -13.53 12.70 -31.97
C LYS A 813 -13.68 12.07 -33.36
N GLU A 814 -12.70 11.27 -33.75
CA GLU A 814 -12.69 10.51 -35.00
C GLU A 814 -13.78 9.41 -35.04
N GLU A 815 -14.26 8.96 -33.88
CA GLU A 815 -15.27 7.92 -33.72
C GLU A 815 -16.65 8.50 -33.33
N GLY A 816 -16.83 9.82 -33.48
CA GLY A 816 -18.07 10.54 -33.19
C GLY A 816 -18.26 10.94 -31.72
N GLY A 817 -17.23 10.75 -30.88
CA GLY A 817 -17.20 11.20 -29.49
C GLY A 817 -16.72 12.64 -29.33
N ASP A 818 -16.62 13.09 -28.07
CA ASP A 818 -16.16 14.44 -27.71
C ASP A 818 -14.65 14.51 -27.35
N GLY A 819 -13.97 13.37 -27.35
CA GLY A 819 -12.56 13.23 -26.98
C GLY A 819 -12.32 12.89 -25.50
N ILE A 820 -13.37 12.67 -24.71
CA ILE A 820 -13.28 12.44 -23.26
C ILE A 820 -13.65 11.00 -22.93
N TYR A 821 -12.76 10.30 -22.23
CA TYR A 821 -13.04 8.95 -21.81
C TYR A 821 -14.12 8.95 -20.71
N PRO A 822 -15.21 8.19 -20.89
CA PRO A 822 -16.36 8.24 -19.98
C PRO A 822 -16.09 7.47 -18.69
N MET A 823 -16.56 8.03 -17.57
CA MET A 823 -16.44 7.43 -16.23
C MET A 823 -17.79 7.37 -15.52
N ASP A 824 -18.88 7.07 -16.23
CA ASP A 824 -20.25 6.97 -15.71
C ASP A 824 -20.76 5.51 -15.70
N TYR A 825 -19.89 4.54 -15.42
CA TYR A 825 -20.20 3.10 -15.58
C TYR A 825 -21.43 2.63 -14.81
N TYR A 826 -21.66 3.14 -13.60
CA TYR A 826 -22.84 2.83 -12.78
C TYR A 826 -23.85 3.97 -12.71
N GLY A 827 -23.76 4.94 -13.63
CA GLY A 827 -24.81 5.92 -13.85
C GLY A 827 -26.15 5.25 -14.20
N ARG A 828 -27.27 5.97 -14.03
CA ARG A 828 -28.62 5.46 -14.35
C ARG A 828 -28.72 4.84 -15.75
N ASP A 829 -28.08 5.47 -16.73
CA ASP A 829 -27.98 5.02 -18.12
C ASP A 829 -26.52 4.68 -18.49
N GLY A 830 -25.76 4.30 -17.47
CA GLY A 830 -24.31 4.17 -17.50
C GLY A 830 -23.77 3.00 -18.31
N LEU A 831 -22.45 3.01 -18.46
CA LEU A 831 -21.77 2.17 -19.44
C LEU A 831 -21.53 0.72 -19.01
N GLY A 832 -21.50 0.43 -17.71
CA GLY A 832 -21.09 -0.87 -17.16
C GLY A 832 -22.21 -1.90 -17.03
N ARG A 833 -23.48 -1.47 -17.07
CA ARG A 833 -24.63 -2.36 -16.87
C ARG A 833 -25.68 -2.14 -17.93
N THR A 834 -25.93 -3.16 -18.74
CA THR A 834 -27.04 -3.15 -19.70
C THR A 834 -28.32 -3.68 -19.05
N LYS A 835 -29.47 -3.17 -19.50
CA LYS A 835 -30.80 -3.65 -19.10
C LYS A 835 -31.13 -4.94 -19.88
N PRO A 836 -32.05 -5.79 -19.38
CA PRO A 836 -32.54 -6.94 -20.12
C PRO A 836 -33.04 -6.52 -21.51
N LEU A 837 -32.75 -7.32 -22.53
CA LEU A 837 -33.29 -7.13 -23.87
C LEU A 837 -34.79 -7.43 -23.85
N GLU A 838 -35.62 -6.52 -24.36
CA GLU A 838 -37.06 -6.79 -24.52
C GLU A 838 -37.24 -8.06 -25.37
N GLY A 839 -37.90 -9.07 -24.80
CA GLY A 839 -38.21 -10.34 -25.48
C GLY A 839 -37.24 -11.50 -25.25
N ALA A 840 -36.15 -11.33 -24.50
CA ALA A 840 -35.32 -12.46 -24.06
C ALA A 840 -35.82 -12.98 -22.70
N ALA A 841 -36.50 -14.13 -22.69
CA ALA A 841 -36.78 -14.85 -21.45
C ALA A 841 -35.46 -15.25 -20.77
N ALA A 842 -35.41 -15.06 -19.45
CA ALA A 842 -34.24 -15.30 -18.59
C ALA A 842 -33.82 -16.78 -18.55
#